data_AF-A0A7S1N7Z1-F1
#
_entry.id   AF-A0A7S1N7Z1-F1
#
_cell.length_a   1.000
_cell.length_b   1.000
_cell.length_c   1.000
_cell.angle_alpha   90.00
_cell.angle_beta   90.00
_cell.angle_gamma   90.00
#
_symmetry.space_group_name_H-M   'P 1'
#
loop_
_entity.id
_entity.type
_entity.pdbx_description
1 polymer ?
#
loop_
_entity_poly.entity_id
_entity_poly.type
_entity_poly.pdbx_seq_one_letter_code
_entity_poly.pdbx_strand_id
1 'polypeptide(L)'
;MLQMEAAQGTLVGDVFLVAAGVGYLGAFTAPFRRRLTSQWAELCATHAVAISPDWSLVRTLATPLQLQEWALLTLPTDSNSQDNAVLVTSCTASASKRWPLMIDPQGQALRWISKMEAQEGLKVLKAWDHNLLRSLEVCIRNGTPALLEGVGETLDASLEPLLLKQVYTANGRSLIALGGPDTAVDYDPHFRFYMTTKLPNPRYLPDVCIKVALINFTVTMQGLEEQMLGEVVAIERAELEQSRNKVVQSVASDKKVLKNYEDGILRDLEAAEGNVLDNERLIESLKKAHSTSEILSRRLEEAEEQSQSITQARLAYQPVATRGALLYFVIADLAAVDPMYQYSLDYFKRLFQHIVAQTPPHEAFGEHLQALLDRITEEVYKTVCHGLFKKDKALLSFLFAAQTGRQAGAVSEAEWQFLLRSGLMARPQDEADTPLRWLEGKRWALVCALERHIQAFAGLAEDLVQRPRVWQQWAQAQTYDVGLPPPGSDTLERPLGPVSCPEDAWSECCAILEAEGFPTQPRPSVRDVREILHSLQGRGKFAVAAQVGHLLQGGEGSGAHWLELTLFQRCLLVLVLRPAFLSYAATDFVQWSLGAAFTEPPPFDIAKSTADATAETPVIFILSPGADPFTPLLKFAESRGYRNRLHVVSLGQGQGANARQAVELG
;
A
#
# COMPACT_ATOMS: atom_id res chain seq x y z
N MET A 1 9.13 -42.18 0.94
CA MET A 1 9.82 -42.58 2.20
C MET A 1 10.86 -41.56 2.63
N LEU A 2 11.94 -41.29 1.88
CA LEU A 2 12.98 -40.32 2.28
C LEU A 2 12.48 -38.90 2.61
N GLN A 3 11.53 -38.36 1.84
CA GLN A 3 10.91 -37.05 2.15
C GLN A 3 10.02 -37.09 3.40
N MET A 4 9.37 -38.22 3.70
CA MET A 4 8.56 -38.37 4.91
C MET A 4 9.43 -38.58 6.15
N GLU A 5 10.52 -39.35 6.05
CA GLU A 5 11.48 -39.54 7.14
C GLU A 5 12.21 -38.23 7.47
N ALA A 6 12.59 -37.46 6.45
CA ALA A 6 13.15 -36.11 6.64
C ALA A 6 12.12 -35.16 7.29
N ALA A 7 10.86 -35.18 6.84
CA ALA A 7 9.79 -34.36 7.42
C ALA A 7 9.44 -34.79 8.86
N GLN A 8 9.53 -36.07 9.19
CA GLN A 8 9.29 -36.56 10.55
C GLN A 8 10.33 -36.06 11.54
N GLY A 9 11.59 -35.87 11.09
CA GLY A 9 12.65 -35.28 11.90
C GLY A 9 12.44 -33.80 12.23
N THR A 10 11.81 -33.02 11.34
CA THR A 10 11.60 -31.57 11.52
C THR A 10 10.21 -31.21 12.04
N LEU A 11 9.26 -32.16 12.02
CA LEU A 11 7.85 -31.91 12.35
C LEU A 11 7.66 -31.26 13.72
N VAL A 12 8.40 -31.70 14.74
CA VAL A 12 8.28 -31.16 16.11
C VAL A 12 8.65 -29.68 16.14
N GLY A 13 9.74 -29.29 15.49
CA GLY A 13 10.15 -27.90 15.38
C GLY A 13 9.18 -27.07 14.54
N ASP A 14 8.75 -27.60 13.40
CA ASP A 14 7.83 -26.92 12.49
C ASP A 14 6.48 -26.64 13.16
N VAL A 15 5.92 -27.63 13.88
CA VAL A 15 4.66 -27.50 14.62
C VAL A 15 4.82 -26.56 15.82
N PHE A 16 5.96 -26.59 16.51
CA PHE A 16 6.25 -25.65 17.60
C PHE A 16 6.23 -24.20 17.10
N LEU A 17 6.93 -23.91 16.00
CA LEU A 17 6.96 -22.58 15.40
C LEU A 17 5.58 -22.16 14.88
N VAL A 18 4.79 -23.07 14.34
CA VAL A 18 3.41 -22.80 13.94
C VAL A 18 2.52 -22.45 15.13
N ALA A 19 2.60 -23.20 16.23
CA ALA A 19 1.82 -22.93 17.43
C ALA A 19 2.19 -21.57 18.04
N ALA A 20 3.49 -21.24 18.08
CA ALA A 20 3.97 -19.92 18.45
C ALA A 20 3.47 -18.85 17.46
N GLY A 21 3.47 -19.17 16.17
CA GLY A 21 2.98 -18.33 15.09
C GLY A 21 1.53 -17.90 15.26
N VAL A 22 0.63 -18.88 15.35
CA VAL A 22 -0.81 -18.68 15.55
C VAL A 22 -1.09 -17.98 16.88
N GLY A 23 -0.31 -18.26 17.92
CA GLY A 23 -0.49 -17.67 19.24
C GLY A 23 -0.06 -16.20 19.35
N TYR A 24 1.02 -15.81 18.68
CA TYR A 24 1.70 -14.54 18.96
C TYR A 24 1.92 -13.63 17.75
N LEU A 25 2.01 -14.15 16.52
CA LEU A 25 2.36 -13.30 15.36
C LEU A 25 1.22 -12.38 14.92
N GLY A 26 -0.03 -12.73 15.22
CA GLY A 26 -1.22 -12.08 14.68
C GLY A 26 -1.20 -10.56 14.78
N ALA A 27 -0.95 -9.99 15.96
CA ALA A 27 -1.03 -8.55 16.17
C ALA A 27 0.10 -7.75 15.50
N PHE A 28 1.19 -8.40 15.07
CA PHE A 28 2.39 -7.72 14.61
C PHE A 28 2.41 -7.46 13.11
N THR A 29 3.22 -6.48 12.70
CA THR A 29 3.47 -6.14 11.28
C THR A 29 4.40 -7.16 10.62
N ALA A 30 4.30 -7.31 9.30
CA ALA A 30 5.12 -8.27 8.54
C ALA A 30 6.64 -8.19 8.79
N PRO A 31 7.27 -6.99 8.88
CA PRO A 31 8.70 -6.91 9.19
C PRO A 31 9.03 -7.39 10.61
N PHE A 32 8.14 -7.15 11.58
CA PHE A 32 8.33 -7.61 12.95
C PHE A 32 8.15 -9.13 13.04
N ARG A 33 7.12 -9.68 12.38
CA ARG A 33 6.90 -11.13 12.29
C ARG A 33 8.14 -11.84 11.76
N ARG A 34 8.69 -11.37 10.63
CA ARG A 34 9.92 -11.94 10.03
C ARG A 34 11.10 -11.95 11.00
N ARG A 35 11.36 -10.83 11.68
CA ARG A 35 12.44 -10.78 12.69
C ARG A 35 12.22 -11.77 13.82
N LEU A 36 10.99 -11.84 14.34
CA LEU A 36 10.64 -12.74 15.43
C LEU A 36 10.78 -14.21 15.03
N THR A 37 10.28 -14.58 13.85
CA THR A 37 10.39 -15.96 13.33
C THR A 37 11.84 -16.35 13.05
N SER A 38 12.66 -15.42 12.54
CA SER A 38 14.11 -15.67 12.37
C SER A 38 14.79 -15.92 13.71
N GLN A 39 14.50 -15.12 14.74
CA GLN A 39 15.03 -15.33 16.09
C GLN A 39 14.58 -16.67 16.69
N TRP A 40 13.31 -17.05 16.48
CA TRP A 40 12.82 -18.35 16.93
C TRP A 40 13.51 -19.51 16.21
N ALA A 41 13.73 -19.39 14.91
CA ALA A 41 14.48 -20.39 14.14
C ALA A 41 15.93 -20.55 14.63
N GLU A 42 16.61 -19.44 14.93
CA GLU A 42 17.96 -19.45 15.53
C GLU A 42 17.99 -20.10 16.91
N LEU A 43 16.97 -19.85 17.74
CA LEU A 43 16.82 -20.50 19.05
C LEU A 43 16.55 -22.00 18.93
N CYS A 44 15.69 -22.41 18.00
CA CYS A 44 15.46 -23.83 17.70
C CYS A 44 16.78 -24.52 17.31
N ALA A 45 17.58 -23.90 16.45
CA ALA A 45 18.89 -24.41 16.06
C ALA A 45 19.84 -24.54 17.28
N THR A 46 19.87 -23.54 18.15
CA THR A 46 20.69 -23.55 19.38
C THR A 46 20.28 -24.66 20.35
N HIS A 47 18.99 -24.99 20.41
CA HIS A 47 18.44 -26.04 21.28
C HIS A 47 18.32 -27.41 20.60
N ALA A 48 18.95 -27.60 19.44
CA ALA A 48 18.91 -28.84 18.66
C ALA A 48 17.48 -29.31 18.30
N VAL A 49 16.56 -28.37 18.12
CA VAL A 49 15.23 -28.61 17.57
C VAL A 49 15.33 -28.46 16.06
N ALA A 50 15.23 -29.58 15.35
CA ALA A 50 15.27 -29.59 13.89
C ALA A 50 14.03 -28.90 13.31
N ILE A 51 14.25 -28.01 12.35
CA ILE A 51 13.22 -27.28 11.61
C ILE A 51 13.47 -27.44 10.13
N SER A 52 12.42 -27.30 9.33
CA SER A 52 12.56 -27.26 7.88
C SER A 52 13.39 -26.03 7.45
N PRO A 53 14.35 -26.16 6.52
CA PRO A 53 15.22 -25.05 6.11
C PRO A 53 14.44 -23.88 5.49
N ASP A 54 13.36 -24.17 4.78
CA ASP A 54 12.45 -23.17 4.18
C ASP A 54 11.12 -23.11 4.94
N TRP A 55 11.17 -23.16 6.28
CA TRP A 55 9.97 -23.09 7.11
C TRP A 55 9.20 -21.79 6.87
N SER A 56 7.87 -21.91 6.73
CA SER A 56 6.94 -20.77 6.74
C SER A 56 5.59 -21.21 7.29
N LEU A 57 4.87 -20.26 7.92
CA LEU A 57 3.54 -20.50 8.47
C LEU A 57 2.59 -21.08 7.40
N VAL A 58 2.65 -20.49 6.21
CA VAL A 58 1.84 -20.88 5.04
C VAL A 58 2.16 -22.30 4.58
N ARG A 59 3.44 -22.66 4.44
CA ARG A 59 3.83 -23.99 3.94
C ARG A 59 3.39 -25.11 4.88
N THR A 60 3.33 -24.85 6.19
CA THR A 60 2.95 -25.86 7.18
C THR A 60 1.44 -26.00 7.35
N LEU A 61 0.68 -24.91 7.25
CA LEU A 61 -0.77 -24.91 7.56
C LEU A 61 -1.69 -24.81 6.34
N ALA A 62 -1.21 -24.31 5.20
CA ALA A 62 -2.02 -24.16 4.01
C ALA A 62 -1.59 -25.12 2.91
N THR A 63 -2.59 -25.66 2.22
CA THR A 63 -2.37 -26.42 0.98
C THR A 63 -2.30 -25.45 -0.21
N PRO A 64 -1.59 -25.82 -1.30
CA PRO A 64 -1.56 -25.00 -2.52
C PRO A 64 -2.96 -24.70 -3.08
N LEU A 65 -3.91 -25.62 -2.92
CA LEU A 65 -5.30 -25.43 -3.36
C LEU A 65 -6.00 -24.33 -2.54
N GLN A 66 -5.85 -24.34 -1.21
CA GLN A 66 -6.43 -23.30 -0.35
C GLN A 66 -5.87 -21.90 -0.68
N LEU A 67 -4.57 -21.79 -0.93
CA LEU A 67 -3.95 -20.52 -1.32
C LEU A 67 -4.54 -19.98 -2.63
N GLN A 68 -4.79 -20.87 -3.58
CA GLN A 68 -5.43 -20.51 -4.85
C GLN A 68 -6.89 -20.08 -4.66
N GLU A 69 -7.66 -20.80 -3.84
CA GLU A 69 -9.02 -20.43 -3.49
C GLU A 69 -9.07 -19.04 -2.86
N TRP A 70 -8.19 -18.73 -1.91
CA TRP A 70 -8.13 -17.40 -1.28
C TRP A 70 -7.77 -16.31 -2.29
N ALA A 71 -6.85 -16.57 -3.21
CA ALA A 71 -6.49 -15.62 -4.27
C ALA A 71 -7.69 -15.32 -5.19
N LEU A 72 -8.47 -16.34 -5.58
CA LEU A 72 -9.71 -16.16 -6.35
C LEU A 72 -10.76 -15.34 -5.59
N LEU A 73 -10.77 -15.44 -4.26
CA LEU A 73 -11.65 -14.69 -3.36
C LEU A 73 -11.09 -13.30 -3.00
N THR A 74 -10.23 -12.74 -3.86
CA THR A 74 -9.68 -11.37 -3.79
C THR A 74 -8.71 -11.09 -2.64
N LEU A 75 -8.17 -12.12 -2.00
CA LEU A 75 -7.02 -11.96 -1.12
C LEU A 75 -5.74 -11.79 -1.96
N PRO A 76 -4.87 -10.82 -1.66
CA PRO A 76 -3.55 -10.74 -2.30
C PRO A 76 -2.73 -12.01 -2.10
N THR A 77 -1.82 -12.25 -3.04
CA THR A 77 -0.90 -13.37 -3.00
C THR A 77 0.39 -13.08 -2.22
N ASP A 78 0.52 -11.89 -1.65
CA ASP A 78 1.69 -11.50 -0.88
C ASP A 78 1.81 -12.32 0.41
N SER A 79 3.05 -12.51 0.86
CA SER A 79 3.36 -13.34 2.04
C SER A 79 2.60 -12.91 3.30
N ASN A 80 2.36 -11.61 3.52
CA ASN A 80 1.66 -11.14 4.71
C ASN A 80 0.15 -11.41 4.63
N SER A 81 -0.46 -11.23 3.46
CA SER A 81 -1.87 -11.58 3.25
C SER A 81 -2.11 -13.09 3.39
N GLN A 82 -1.19 -13.92 2.89
CA GLN A 82 -1.26 -15.37 3.07
C GLN A 82 -1.09 -15.80 4.53
N ASP A 83 -0.11 -15.23 5.26
CA ASP A 83 0.05 -15.45 6.69
C ASP A 83 -1.23 -15.08 7.45
N ASN A 84 -1.82 -13.92 7.13
CA ASN A 84 -3.04 -13.46 7.74
C ASN A 84 -4.22 -14.40 7.49
N ALA A 85 -4.35 -14.95 6.29
CA ALA A 85 -5.40 -15.93 5.98
C ALA A 85 -5.22 -17.23 6.77
N VAL A 86 -3.98 -17.70 6.89
CA VAL A 86 -3.66 -18.87 7.72
C VAL A 86 -3.98 -18.62 9.19
N LEU A 87 -3.63 -17.46 9.72
CA LEU A 87 -3.96 -17.08 11.10
C LEU A 87 -5.47 -17.03 11.34
N VAL A 88 -6.24 -16.43 10.42
CA VAL A 88 -7.70 -16.34 10.53
C VAL A 88 -8.35 -17.73 10.48
N THR A 89 -7.99 -18.54 9.50
CA THR A 89 -8.56 -19.90 9.32
C THR A 89 -8.15 -20.85 10.45
N SER A 90 -6.94 -20.70 10.98
CA SER A 90 -6.50 -21.43 12.18
C SER A 90 -7.33 -21.07 13.41
N CYS A 91 -7.80 -19.82 13.52
CA CYS A 91 -8.62 -19.37 14.64
C CYS A 91 -10.07 -19.87 14.57
N THR A 92 -10.58 -20.19 13.37
CA THR A 92 -11.96 -20.64 13.18
C THR A 92 -12.11 -22.15 13.08
N ALA A 93 -11.01 -22.91 13.02
CA ALA A 93 -11.02 -24.35 13.16
C ALA A 93 -11.61 -24.78 14.52
N SER A 94 -12.31 -25.92 14.56
CA SER A 94 -13.01 -26.42 15.76
C SER A 94 -12.11 -26.62 16.98
N ALA A 95 -10.80 -26.78 16.79
CA ALA A 95 -9.81 -26.93 17.85
C ALA A 95 -9.31 -25.59 18.46
N SER A 96 -9.63 -24.45 17.83
CA SER A 96 -9.17 -23.13 18.29
C SER A 96 -9.95 -22.64 19.51
N LYS A 97 -9.25 -21.96 20.42
CA LYS A 97 -9.83 -21.37 21.63
C LYS A 97 -10.30 -19.92 21.47
N ARG A 98 -9.85 -19.19 20.44
CA ARG A 98 -10.11 -17.75 20.29
C ARG A 98 -10.63 -17.40 18.90
N TRP A 99 -11.52 -16.41 18.85
CA TRP A 99 -12.03 -15.85 17.60
C TRP A 99 -11.13 -14.74 17.05
N PRO A 100 -10.99 -14.61 15.72
CA PRO A 100 -10.15 -13.59 15.11
C PRO A 100 -10.79 -12.19 15.19
N LEU A 101 -10.04 -11.22 15.71
CA LEU A 101 -10.33 -9.79 15.61
C LEU A 101 -9.31 -9.14 14.67
N MET A 102 -9.77 -8.78 13.48
CA MET A 102 -8.95 -8.28 12.38
C MET A 102 -8.90 -6.74 12.39
N ILE A 103 -7.69 -6.19 12.49
CA ILE A 103 -7.42 -4.76 12.31
C ILE A 103 -7.42 -4.48 10.81
N ASP A 104 -8.53 -3.96 10.29
CA ASP A 104 -8.84 -3.89 8.85
C ASP A 104 -9.35 -2.51 8.43
N PRO A 105 -8.52 -1.45 8.51
CA PRO A 105 -8.93 -0.10 8.16
C PRO A 105 -9.38 0.05 6.69
N GLN A 106 -8.85 -0.76 5.77
CA GLN A 106 -9.22 -0.72 4.34
C GLN A 106 -10.30 -1.73 3.94
N GLY A 107 -10.85 -2.51 4.87
CA GLY A 107 -11.92 -3.48 4.62
C GLY A 107 -11.53 -4.70 3.77
N GLN A 108 -10.24 -5.05 3.70
CA GLN A 108 -9.76 -6.21 2.93
C GLN A 108 -10.24 -7.52 3.55
N ALA A 109 -10.08 -7.70 4.86
CA ALA A 109 -10.57 -8.89 5.56
C ALA A 109 -12.10 -9.00 5.45
N LEU A 110 -12.82 -7.89 5.65
CA LEU A 110 -14.27 -7.85 5.51
C LEU A 110 -14.73 -8.41 4.16
N ARG A 111 -14.15 -7.91 3.05
CA ARG A 111 -14.51 -8.37 1.69
C ARG A 111 -14.11 -9.82 1.45
N TRP A 112 -12.92 -10.22 1.88
CA TRP A 112 -12.43 -11.58 1.69
C TRP A 112 -13.28 -12.61 2.44
N ILE A 113 -13.55 -12.40 3.73
CA ILE A 113 -14.41 -13.29 4.53
C ILE A 113 -15.84 -13.32 3.98
N SER A 114 -16.37 -12.17 3.56
CA SER A 114 -17.71 -12.11 2.95
C SER A 114 -17.84 -12.98 1.71
N LYS A 115 -16.78 -13.09 0.90
CA LYS A 115 -16.75 -13.96 -0.28
C LYS A 115 -16.46 -15.42 0.08
N MET A 116 -15.54 -15.66 1.02
CA MET A 116 -15.17 -17.00 1.46
C MET A 116 -16.35 -17.76 2.08
N GLU A 117 -17.10 -17.10 2.95
CA GLU A 117 -18.22 -17.68 3.69
C GLU A 117 -19.58 -17.45 2.98
N ALA A 118 -19.56 -17.01 1.72
CA ALA A 118 -20.78 -16.67 0.97
C ALA A 118 -21.71 -17.88 0.76
N GLN A 119 -21.13 -19.05 0.46
CA GLN A 119 -21.89 -20.29 0.26
C GLN A 119 -22.55 -20.79 1.54
N GLU A 120 -21.97 -20.43 2.68
CA GLU A 120 -22.41 -20.81 4.04
C GLU A 120 -23.41 -19.79 4.62
N GLY A 121 -23.74 -18.74 3.86
CA GLY A 121 -24.75 -17.75 4.23
C GLY A 121 -24.29 -16.73 5.28
N LEU A 122 -23.01 -16.33 5.26
CA LEU A 122 -22.43 -15.36 6.22
C LEU A 122 -23.36 -14.19 6.52
N LYS A 123 -23.60 -13.94 7.81
CA LYS A 123 -24.31 -12.76 8.28
C LYS A 123 -23.32 -11.67 8.73
N VAL A 124 -23.30 -10.55 8.01
CA VAL A 124 -22.57 -9.34 8.43
C VAL A 124 -23.44 -8.54 9.41
N LEU A 125 -22.92 -8.32 10.62
CA LEU A 125 -23.56 -7.62 11.72
C LEU A 125 -22.75 -6.36 12.05
N LYS A 126 -23.41 -5.29 12.52
CA LYS A 126 -22.73 -4.04 12.90
C LYS A 126 -22.67 -3.94 14.42
N ALA A 127 -21.53 -3.54 14.98
CA ALA A 127 -21.35 -3.42 16.42
C ALA A 127 -22.34 -2.44 17.10
N TRP A 128 -22.87 -1.47 16.35
CA TRP A 128 -23.85 -0.49 16.82
C TRP A 128 -25.31 -0.83 16.48
N ASP A 129 -25.59 -2.03 15.97
CA ASP A 129 -26.96 -2.46 15.69
C ASP A 129 -27.70 -2.84 16.98
N HIS A 130 -28.86 -2.23 17.23
CA HIS A 130 -29.72 -2.54 18.37
C HIS A 130 -30.22 -4.00 18.38
N ASN A 131 -30.26 -4.66 17.21
CA ASN A 131 -30.68 -6.06 17.08
C ASN A 131 -29.51 -7.04 17.00
N LEU A 132 -28.29 -6.62 17.39
CA LEU A 132 -27.07 -7.42 17.32
C LEU A 132 -27.23 -8.78 18.00
N LEU A 133 -27.59 -8.80 19.29
CA LEU A 133 -27.66 -10.04 20.08
C LEU A 133 -28.68 -11.01 19.49
N ARG A 134 -29.90 -10.55 19.18
CA ARG A 134 -30.94 -11.39 18.56
C ARG A 134 -30.48 -12.00 17.24
N SER A 135 -29.80 -11.21 16.39
CA SER A 135 -29.29 -11.71 15.11
C SER A 135 -28.19 -12.76 15.31
N LEU A 136 -27.35 -12.56 16.33
CA LEU A 136 -26.28 -13.46 16.69
C LEU A 136 -26.82 -14.78 17.27
N GLU A 137 -27.86 -14.74 18.11
CA GLU A 137 -28.55 -15.93 18.62
C GLU A 137 -29.08 -16.82 17.47
N VAL A 138 -29.64 -16.20 16.43
CA VAL A 138 -30.12 -16.94 15.24
C VAL A 138 -28.95 -17.59 14.48
N CYS A 139 -27.83 -16.89 14.33
CA CYS A 139 -26.64 -17.43 13.66
C CYS A 139 -26.05 -18.61 14.44
N ILE A 140 -25.95 -18.49 15.77
CA ILE A 140 -25.43 -19.55 16.65
C ILE A 140 -26.31 -20.80 16.60
N ARG A 141 -27.64 -20.63 16.68
CA ARG A 141 -28.60 -21.73 16.61
C ARG A 141 -28.54 -22.50 15.30
N ASN A 142 -28.30 -21.80 14.20
CA ASN A 142 -28.34 -22.38 12.86
C ASN A 142 -26.95 -22.76 12.33
N GLY A 143 -25.87 -22.54 13.10
CA GLY A 143 -24.49 -22.73 12.63
C GLY A 143 -24.05 -21.76 11.54
N THR A 144 -24.82 -20.69 11.27
CA THR A 144 -24.51 -19.72 10.22
C THR A 144 -23.31 -18.87 10.64
N PRO A 145 -22.27 -18.72 9.80
CA PRO A 145 -21.14 -17.83 10.11
C PRO A 145 -21.60 -16.40 10.34
N ALA A 146 -20.98 -15.70 11.30
CA ALA A 146 -21.28 -14.30 11.60
C ALA A 146 -20.00 -13.44 11.62
N LEU A 147 -20.05 -12.26 11.00
CA LEU A 147 -18.98 -11.26 11.01
C LEU A 147 -19.47 -9.97 11.67
N LEU A 148 -18.83 -9.58 12.77
CA LEU A 148 -19.11 -8.33 13.48
C LEU A 148 -18.20 -7.19 12.97
N GLU A 149 -18.78 -6.25 12.24
CA GLU A 149 -18.10 -5.09 11.68
C GLU A 149 -18.04 -3.92 12.66
N GLY A 150 -16.88 -3.26 12.70
CA GLY A 150 -16.71 -1.96 13.32
C GLY A 150 -16.61 -2.03 14.84
N VAL A 151 -15.93 -3.08 15.32
CA VAL A 151 -15.58 -3.24 16.73
C VAL A 151 -14.66 -2.09 17.16
N GLY A 152 -15.01 -1.43 18.26
CA GLY A 152 -14.19 -0.38 18.88
C GLY A 152 -13.02 -0.94 19.68
N GLU A 153 -12.47 -0.14 20.59
CA GLU A 153 -11.42 -0.59 21.53
C GLU A 153 -11.99 -1.41 22.70
N THR A 154 -13.30 -1.29 22.95
CA THR A 154 -14.03 -2.01 23.98
C THR A 154 -15.03 -2.97 23.35
N LEU A 155 -15.13 -4.19 23.91
CA LEU A 155 -16.12 -5.19 23.54
C LEU A 155 -17.29 -5.16 24.53
N ASP A 156 -18.50 -5.38 24.04
CA ASP A 156 -19.70 -5.49 24.88
C ASP A 156 -19.60 -6.76 25.76
N ALA A 157 -19.82 -6.61 27.06
CA ALA A 157 -19.76 -7.71 28.03
C ALA A 157 -20.79 -8.82 27.73
N SER A 158 -21.89 -8.51 27.05
CA SER A 158 -22.88 -9.51 26.61
C SER A 158 -22.34 -10.55 25.63
N LEU A 159 -21.22 -10.26 24.95
CA LEU A 159 -20.53 -11.17 24.03
C LEU A 159 -19.54 -12.09 24.74
N GLU A 160 -19.21 -11.84 26.01
CA GLU A 160 -18.18 -12.57 26.75
C GLU A 160 -18.36 -14.10 26.76
N PRO A 161 -19.57 -14.65 26.95
CA PRO A 161 -19.79 -16.10 26.88
C PRO A 161 -19.40 -16.68 25.52
N LEU A 162 -19.65 -15.94 24.43
CA LEU A 162 -19.29 -16.34 23.07
C LEU A 162 -17.78 -16.23 22.83
N LEU A 163 -17.16 -15.14 23.29
CA LEU A 163 -15.73 -14.90 23.12
C LEU A 163 -14.88 -15.95 23.84
N LEU A 164 -15.31 -16.35 25.04
CA LEU A 164 -14.67 -17.37 25.85
C LEU A 164 -15.12 -18.79 25.49
N LYS A 165 -16.02 -18.95 24.51
CA LYS A 165 -16.62 -20.23 24.10
C LYS A 165 -17.17 -21.04 25.28
N GLN A 166 -17.92 -20.38 26.17
CA GLN A 166 -18.53 -20.98 27.37
C GLN A 166 -19.76 -21.85 27.03
N VAL A 167 -19.55 -22.85 26.18
CA VAL A 167 -20.56 -23.83 25.79
C VAL A 167 -20.68 -24.87 26.90
N TYR A 168 -21.90 -25.17 27.32
CA TYR A 168 -22.19 -26.19 28.32
C TYR A 168 -23.22 -27.18 27.79
N THR A 169 -23.13 -28.43 28.24
CA THR A 169 -24.09 -29.47 27.85
C THR A 169 -25.18 -29.57 28.91
N ALA A 170 -26.44 -29.40 28.52
CA ALA A 170 -27.60 -29.64 29.37
C ALA A 170 -28.60 -30.52 28.63
N ASN A 171 -29.10 -31.58 29.28
CA ASN A 171 -30.07 -32.51 28.70
C ASN A 171 -29.66 -33.08 27.32
N GLY A 172 -28.36 -33.33 27.11
CA GLY A 172 -27.80 -33.83 25.85
C GLY A 172 -27.73 -32.81 24.71
N ARG A 173 -28.04 -31.53 24.97
CA ARG A 173 -27.89 -30.42 24.01
C ARG A 173 -26.73 -29.53 24.40
N SER A 174 -25.98 -29.06 23.41
CA SER A 174 -24.96 -28.02 23.60
C SER A 174 -25.65 -26.66 23.62
N LEU A 175 -25.45 -25.90 24.70
CA LEU A 175 -26.08 -24.60 24.91
C LEU A 175 -25.01 -23.53 25.21
N ILE A 176 -25.33 -22.28 24.89
CA ILE A 176 -24.56 -21.10 25.28
C ILE A 176 -25.50 -20.01 25.80
N ALA A 177 -25.12 -19.31 26.87
CA ALA A 177 -25.93 -18.23 27.44
C ALA A 177 -25.44 -16.88 26.89
N LEU A 178 -26.28 -16.12 26.18
CA LEU A 178 -25.86 -14.90 25.48
C LEU A 178 -26.76 -13.72 25.88
N GLY A 179 -26.20 -12.63 26.41
CA GLY A 179 -26.99 -11.49 26.92
C GLY A 179 -27.61 -11.65 28.32
N GLY A 180 -27.33 -12.76 29.02
CA GLY A 180 -27.78 -13.04 30.39
C GLY A 180 -27.86 -14.55 30.70
N PRO A 181 -28.14 -14.96 31.95
CA PRO A 181 -28.27 -16.36 32.34
C PRO A 181 -29.55 -17.04 31.80
N ASP A 182 -30.62 -16.28 31.53
CA ASP A 182 -31.92 -16.82 31.09
C ASP A 182 -32.05 -16.97 29.56
N THR A 183 -31.04 -16.52 28.80
CA THR A 183 -31.02 -16.54 27.32
C THR A 183 -30.11 -17.66 26.82
N ALA A 184 -30.47 -18.90 27.17
CA ALA A 184 -29.80 -20.09 26.66
C ALA A 184 -30.18 -20.34 25.19
N VAL A 185 -29.17 -20.51 24.34
CA VAL A 185 -29.30 -20.74 22.90
C VAL A 185 -28.65 -22.07 22.55
N ASP A 186 -29.30 -22.89 21.73
CA ASP A 186 -28.68 -24.09 21.16
C ASP A 186 -27.43 -23.72 20.36
N TYR A 187 -26.30 -24.37 20.66
CA TYR A 187 -25.01 -24.08 20.06
C TYR A 187 -24.70 -25.12 18.98
N ASP A 188 -24.57 -24.67 17.73
CA ASP A 188 -24.11 -25.50 16.63
C ASP A 188 -22.57 -25.51 16.54
N PRO A 189 -21.91 -26.69 16.53
CA PRO A 189 -20.46 -26.80 16.41
C PRO A 189 -19.83 -26.21 15.14
N HIS A 190 -20.61 -26.03 14.06
CA HIS A 190 -20.16 -25.46 12.80
C HIS A 190 -20.15 -23.92 12.80
N PHE A 191 -20.71 -23.29 13.83
CA PHE A 191 -20.75 -21.84 13.96
C PHE A 191 -19.33 -21.23 13.95
N ARG A 192 -19.14 -20.22 13.11
CA ARG A 192 -17.88 -19.46 12.98
C ARG A 192 -18.13 -17.98 13.25
N PHE A 193 -17.26 -17.35 14.03
CA PHE A 193 -17.38 -15.94 14.39
C PHE A 193 -16.14 -15.15 14.00
N TYR A 194 -16.35 -14.02 13.36
CA TYR A 194 -15.32 -13.10 12.87
C TYR A 194 -15.58 -11.69 13.40
N MET A 195 -14.53 -10.90 13.62
CA MET A 195 -14.65 -9.50 14.01
C MET A 195 -13.69 -8.62 13.21
N THR A 196 -14.12 -7.42 12.82
CA THR A 196 -13.27 -6.43 12.16
C THR A 196 -13.33 -5.07 12.86
N THR A 197 -12.23 -4.32 12.84
CA THR A 197 -12.19 -2.92 13.24
C THR A 197 -11.64 -2.05 12.12
N LYS A 198 -12.20 -0.85 11.96
CA LYS A 198 -11.69 0.18 11.03
C LYS A 198 -10.61 1.07 11.66
N LEU A 199 -10.35 0.91 12.95
CA LEU A 199 -9.31 1.67 13.62
C LEU A 199 -7.94 1.17 13.12
N PRO A 200 -7.08 2.04 12.57
CA PRO A 200 -5.79 1.61 12.03
C PRO A 200 -4.79 1.22 13.11
N ASN A 201 -4.88 1.81 14.30
CA ASN A 201 -4.01 1.51 15.43
C ASN A 201 -4.80 1.54 16.77
N PRO A 202 -5.68 0.55 17.01
CA PRO A 202 -6.50 0.48 18.21
C PRO A 202 -5.67 0.12 19.45
N ARG A 203 -5.99 0.73 20.59
CA ARG A 203 -5.36 0.45 21.89
C ARG A 203 -6.22 -0.51 22.71
N TYR A 204 -6.07 -1.79 22.45
CA TYR A 204 -6.76 -2.83 23.20
C TYR A 204 -6.17 -3.03 24.60
N LEU A 205 -7.05 -3.12 25.60
CA LEU A 205 -6.67 -3.50 26.95
C LEU A 205 -6.30 -5.00 27.01
N PRO A 206 -5.47 -5.44 27.97
CA PRO A 206 -5.11 -6.85 28.11
C PRO A 206 -6.31 -7.80 28.20
N ASP A 207 -7.42 -7.35 28.81
CA ASP A 207 -8.68 -8.10 28.89
C ASP A 207 -9.25 -8.48 27.50
N VAL A 208 -9.14 -7.60 26.51
CA VAL A 208 -9.53 -7.90 25.13
C VAL A 208 -8.54 -8.88 24.50
N CYS A 209 -7.23 -8.62 24.66
CA CYS A 209 -6.16 -9.42 24.05
C CYS A 209 -6.14 -10.90 24.50
N ILE A 210 -6.65 -11.22 25.70
CA ILE A 210 -6.75 -12.61 26.17
C ILE A 210 -7.98 -13.35 25.61
N LYS A 211 -9.04 -12.61 25.25
CA LYS A 211 -10.34 -13.14 24.78
C LYS A 211 -10.32 -13.41 23.26
N VAL A 212 -9.64 -12.58 22.49
CA VAL A 212 -9.63 -12.66 21.02
C VAL A 212 -8.23 -12.88 20.46
N ALA A 213 -8.15 -13.44 19.26
CA ALA A 213 -6.91 -13.49 18.49
C ALA A 213 -6.80 -12.22 17.65
N LEU A 214 -5.96 -11.28 18.08
CA LEU A 214 -5.70 -10.06 17.33
C LEU A 214 -4.89 -10.38 16.07
N ILE A 215 -5.38 -9.96 14.91
CA ILE A 215 -4.72 -10.16 13.62
C ILE A 215 -4.61 -8.81 12.91
N ASN A 216 -3.38 -8.39 12.66
CA ASN A 216 -3.10 -7.20 11.88
C ASN A 216 -3.35 -7.47 10.40
N PHE A 217 -4.49 -6.99 9.90
CA PHE A 217 -4.93 -7.15 8.52
C PHE A 217 -4.77 -5.86 7.70
N THR A 218 -3.98 -4.90 8.20
CA THR A 218 -3.72 -3.65 7.46
C THR A 218 -3.06 -3.95 6.13
N VAL A 219 -3.55 -3.30 5.07
CA VAL A 219 -3.00 -3.45 3.72
C VAL A 219 -1.57 -2.92 3.71
N THR A 220 -0.64 -3.70 3.14
CA THR A 220 0.77 -3.31 2.99
C THR A 220 1.03 -2.72 1.61
N MET A 221 2.14 -1.99 1.46
CA MET A 221 2.59 -1.48 0.16
C MET A 221 2.69 -2.59 -0.89
N GLN A 222 3.36 -3.69 -0.55
CA GLN A 222 3.53 -4.83 -1.45
C GLN A 222 2.18 -5.50 -1.78
N GLY A 223 1.31 -5.72 -0.79
CA GLY A 223 0.00 -6.32 -1.02
C GLY A 223 -0.90 -5.47 -1.90
N LEU A 224 -0.84 -4.14 -1.75
CA LEU A 224 -1.57 -3.22 -2.61
C LEU A 224 -0.99 -3.15 -4.02
N GLU A 225 0.34 -3.15 -4.15
CA GLU A 225 1.02 -3.21 -5.44
C GLU A 225 0.60 -4.46 -6.23
N GLU A 226 0.57 -5.64 -5.60
CA GLU A 226 0.08 -6.86 -6.25
C GLU A 226 -1.39 -6.76 -6.69
N GLN A 227 -2.25 -6.16 -5.86
CA GLN A 227 -3.64 -5.91 -6.22
C GLN A 227 -3.74 -4.98 -7.43
N MET A 228 -3.07 -3.82 -7.39
CA MET A 228 -3.08 -2.84 -8.47
C MET A 228 -2.51 -3.42 -9.76
N LEU A 229 -1.48 -4.29 -9.67
CA LEU A 229 -0.93 -4.99 -10.83
C LEU A 229 -1.97 -5.90 -11.49
N GLY A 230 -2.77 -6.62 -10.68
CA GLY A 230 -3.90 -7.38 -11.18
C GLY A 230 -4.90 -6.51 -11.94
N GLU A 231 -5.25 -5.34 -11.39
CA GLU A 231 -6.19 -4.40 -12.01
C GLU A 231 -5.66 -3.82 -13.33
N VAL A 232 -4.39 -3.39 -13.38
CA VAL A 232 -3.78 -2.87 -14.61
C VAL A 232 -3.77 -3.93 -15.71
N VAL A 233 -3.30 -5.14 -15.39
CA VAL A 233 -3.20 -6.24 -16.35
C VAL A 233 -4.58 -6.66 -16.85
N ALA A 234 -5.59 -6.68 -15.97
CA ALA A 234 -6.97 -7.02 -16.35
C ALA A 234 -7.55 -6.05 -17.40
N ILE A 235 -7.15 -4.77 -17.36
CA ILE A 235 -7.59 -3.74 -18.31
C ILE A 235 -6.73 -3.77 -19.58
N GLU A 236 -5.41 -3.73 -19.44
CA GLU A 236 -4.45 -3.60 -20.55
C GLU A 236 -4.28 -4.88 -21.36
N ARG A 237 -4.36 -6.03 -20.70
CA ARG A 237 -4.07 -7.35 -21.28
C ARG A 237 -5.07 -8.38 -20.75
N ALA A 238 -6.36 -8.12 -20.99
CA ALA A 238 -7.45 -9.02 -20.59
C ALA A 238 -7.23 -10.48 -21.04
N GLU A 239 -6.64 -10.70 -22.22
CA GLU A 239 -6.30 -12.04 -22.73
C GLU A 239 -5.27 -12.77 -21.87
N LEU A 240 -4.23 -12.06 -21.38
CA LEU A 240 -3.23 -12.64 -20.48
C LEU A 240 -3.87 -13.04 -19.14
N GLU A 241 -4.77 -12.21 -18.63
CA GLU A 241 -5.48 -12.47 -17.37
C GLU A 241 -6.44 -13.66 -17.49
N GLN A 242 -7.16 -13.77 -18.61
CA GLN A 242 -7.99 -14.93 -18.93
C GLN A 242 -7.15 -16.21 -19.09
N SER A 243 -6.00 -16.11 -19.78
CA SER A 243 -5.06 -17.22 -19.95
C SER A 243 -4.53 -17.70 -18.59
N ARG A 244 -4.14 -16.77 -17.71
CA ARG A 244 -3.74 -17.07 -16.34
C ARG A 244 -4.82 -17.81 -15.58
N ASN A 245 -6.05 -17.30 -15.61
CA ASN A 245 -7.17 -17.91 -14.88
C ASN A 245 -7.46 -19.33 -15.40
N LYS A 246 -7.36 -19.57 -16.72
CA LYS A 246 -7.49 -20.91 -17.30
C LYS A 246 -6.38 -21.86 -16.84
N VAL A 247 -5.12 -21.42 -16.89
CA VAL A 247 -3.96 -22.21 -16.41
C VAL A 247 -4.08 -22.53 -14.93
N VAL A 248 -4.48 -21.55 -14.12
CA VAL A 248 -4.69 -21.75 -12.67
C VAL A 248 -5.81 -22.76 -12.41
N GLN A 249 -6.93 -22.66 -13.14
CA GLN A 249 -8.04 -23.61 -13.01
C GLN A 249 -7.65 -25.03 -13.44
N SER A 250 -6.89 -25.18 -14.55
CA SER A 250 -6.45 -26.50 -15.01
C SER A 250 -5.44 -27.14 -14.04
N VAL A 251 -4.48 -26.36 -13.52
CA VAL A 251 -3.54 -26.85 -12.50
C VAL A 251 -4.27 -27.30 -11.24
N ALA A 252 -5.29 -26.55 -10.80
CA ALA A 252 -6.10 -26.92 -9.63
C ALA A 252 -6.89 -28.22 -9.87
N SER A 253 -7.51 -28.37 -11.05
CA SER A 253 -8.24 -29.60 -11.39
C SER A 253 -7.30 -30.80 -11.48
N ASP A 254 -6.14 -30.64 -12.10
CA ASP A 254 -5.17 -31.72 -12.30
C ASP A 254 -4.58 -32.18 -10.97
N LYS A 255 -4.22 -31.24 -10.08
CA LYS A 255 -3.78 -31.57 -8.70
C LYS A 255 -4.87 -32.27 -7.88
N LYS A 256 -6.13 -31.87 -8.03
CA LYS A 256 -7.26 -32.53 -7.35
C LYS A 256 -7.46 -33.95 -7.86
N VAL A 257 -7.34 -34.18 -9.16
CA VAL A 257 -7.43 -35.52 -9.77
C VAL A 257 -6.28 -36.41 -9.28
N LEU A 258 -5.05 -35.89 -9.23
CA LEU A 258 -3.90 -36.63 -8.66
C LEU A 258 -4.15 -37.06 -7.22
N LYS A 259 -4.60 -36.12 -6.37
CA LYS A 259 -4.90 -36.43 -4.97
C LYS A 259 -6.02 -37.46 -4.83
N ASN A 260 -7.07 -37.37 -5.65
CA ASN A 260 -8.15 -38.36 -5.63
C ASN A 260 -7.67 -39.76 -6.03
N TYR A 261 -6.71 -39.87 -6.96
CA TYR A 261 -6.10 -41.15 -7.29
C TYR A 261 -5.21 -41.65 -6.16
N GLU A 262 -4.40 -40.79 -5.52
CA GLU A 262 -3.61 -41.17 -4.34
C GLU A 262 -4.50 -41.69 -3.21
N ASP A 263 -5.53 -40.93 -2.83
CA ASP A 263 -6.49 -41.31 -1.79
C ASP A 263 -7.25 -42.59 -2.17
N GLY A 264 -7.59 -42.76 -3.45
CA GLY A 264 -8.24 -43.96 -3.98
C GLY A 264 -7.36 -45.20 -3.89
N ILE A 265 -6.09 -45.09 -4.32
CA ILE A 265 -5.11 -46.18 -4.21
C ILE A 265 -4.88 -46.55 -2.74
N LEU A 266 -4.77 -45.56 -1.84
CA LEU A 266 -4.61 -45.80 -0.41
C LEU A 266 -5.79 -46.58 0.18
N ARG A 267 -7.03 -46.21 -0.18
CA ARG A 267 -8.23 -46.95 0.23
C ARG A 267 -8.28 -48.36 -0.36
N ASP A 268 -7.93 -48.51 -1.64
CA ASP A 268 -7.94 -49.82 -2.30
C ASP A 268 -6.86 -50.74 -1.72
N LEU A 269 -5.71 -50.20 -1.29
CA LEU A 269 -4.66 -50.92 -0.57
C LEU A 269 -5.05 -51.27 0.86
N GLU A 270 -5.74 -50.38 1.57
CA GLU A 270 -6.25 -50.61 2.92
C GLU A 270 -7.36 -51.68 2.93
N ALA A 271 -8.23 -51.67 1.92
CA ALA A 271 -9.32 -52.63 1.76
C ALA A 271 -8.87 -53.98 1.18
N ALA A 272 -7.65 -54.08 0.65
CA ALA A 272 -7.12 -55.32 0.09
C ALA A 272 -6.69 -56.28 1.21
N GLU A 273 -7.58 -57.19 1.61
CA GLU A 273 -7.24 -58.32 2.48
C GLU A 273 -6.61 -59.46 1.68
N GLY A 274 -5.39 -59.88 2.02
CA GLY A 274 -4.67 -61.00 1.38
C GLY A 274 -3.49 -60.59 0.51
N ASN A 275 -3.13 -61.42 -0.46
CA ASN A 275 -2.00 -61.15 -1.36
C ASN A 275 -2.39 -60.11 -2.42
N VAL A 276 -1.79 -58.92 -2.32
CA VAL A 276 -2.06 -57.73 -3.14
C VAL A 276 -1.90 -58.00 -4.65
N LEU A 277 -1.08 -59.00 -5.02
CA LEU A 277 -0.84 -59.40 -6.41
C LEU A 277 -2.01 -60.15 -7.06
N ASP A 278 -2.96 -60.65 -6.26
CA ASP A 278 -4.13 -61.40 -6.77
C ASP A 278 -5.34 -60.48 -7.01
N ASN A 279 -5.26 -59.21 -6.60
CA ASN A 279 -6.34 -58.25 -6.74
C ASN A 279 -6.26 -57.53 -8.10
N GLU A 280 -6.80 -58.18 -9.13
CA GLU A 280 -6.76 -57.71 -10.53
C GLU A 280 -7.34 -56.30 -10.70
N ARG A 281 -8.36 -55.94 -9.91
CA ARG A 281 -8.96 -54.59 -9.87
C ARG A 281 -7.97 -53.54 -9.37
N LEU A 282 -7.21 -53.85 -8.33
CA LEU A 282 -6.20 -52.96 -7.78
C LEU A 282 -5.06 -52.75 -8.80
N ILE A 283 -4.64 -53.80 -9.50
CA ILE A 283 -3.60 -53.73 -10.54
C ILE A 283 -4.05 -52.84 -11.72
N GLU A 284 -5.31 -52.98 -12.15
CA GLU A 284 -5.86 -52.18 -13.23
C GLU A 284 -6.02 -50.70 -12.83
N SER A 285 -6.52 -50.43 -11.62
CA SER A 285 -6.58 -49.08 -11.02
C SER A 285 -5.20 -48.45 -10.91
N LEU A 286 -4.18 -49.18 -10.44
CA LEU A 286 -2.79 -48.70 -10.36
C LEU A 286 -2.20 -48.39 -11.73
N LYS A 287 -2.40 -49.25 -12.74
CA LYS A 287 -1.93 -48.99 -14.11
C LYS A 287 -2.59 -47.75 -14.72
N LYS A 288 -3.90 -47.58 -14.50
CA LYS A 288 -4.65 -46.42 -14.99
C LYS A 288 -4.23 -45.13 -14.27
N ALA A 289 -4.02 -45.20 -12.96
CA ALA A 289 -3.54 -44.07 -12.17
C ALA A 289 -2.11 -43.69 -12.58
N HIS A 290 -1.21 -44.65 -12.81
CA HIS A 290 0.16 -44.40 -13.26
C HIS A 290 0.21 -43.69 -14.62
N SER A 291 -0.49 -44.21 -15.63
CA SER A 291 -0.50 -43.59 -16.96
C SER A 291 -1.16 -42.21 -16.96
N THR A 292 -2.21 -42.03 -16.16
CA THR A 292 -2.85 -40.71 -16.00
C THR A 292 -1.94 -39.75 -15.24
N SER A 293 -1.21 -40.22 -14.24
CA SER A 293 -0.24 -39.42 -13.49
C SER A 293 0.90 -38.93 -14.38
N GLU A 294 1.45 -39.76 -15.27
CA GLU A 294 2.48 -39.32 -16.23
C GLU A 294 1.97 -38.21 -17.16
N ILE A 295 0.73 -38.34 -17.68
CA ILE A 295 0.11 -37.31 -18.51
C ILE A 295 -0.11 -36.01 -17.72
N LEU A 296 -0.60 -36.11 -16.48
CA LEU A 296 -0.85 -34.96 -15.63
C LEU A 296 0.46 -34.27 -15.20
N SER A 297 1.51 -35.02 -14.88
CA SER A 297 2.83 -34.46 -14.58
C SER A 297 3.36 -33.64 -15.75
N ARG A 298 3.26 -34.16 -16.98
CA ARG A 298 3.68 -33.40 -18.17
C ARG A 298 2.85 -32.14 -18.38
N ARG A 299 1.52 -32.20 -18.18
CA ARG A 299 0.66 -31.00 -18.26
C ARG A 299 0.99 -29.97 -17.20
N LEU A 300 1.37 -30.41 -16.00
CA LEU A 300 1.80 -29.52 -14.93
C LEU A 300 3.11 -28.81 -15.28
N GLU A 301 4.07 -29.51 -15.90
CA GLU A 301 5.31 -28.89 -16.41
C GLU A 301 5.02 -27.85 -17.50
N GLU A 302 4.20 -28.20 -18.50
CA GLU A 302 3.78 -27.27 -19.57
C GLU A 302 3.04 -26.04 -18.99
N ALA A 303 2.19 -26.25 -17.99
CA ALA A 303 1.47 -25.18 -17.29
C ALA A 303 2.41 -24.28 -16.45
N GLU A 304 3.50 -24.84 -15.91
CA GLU A 304 4.49 -24.09 -15.15
C GLU A 304 5.29 -23.14 -16.04
N GLU A 305 5.76 -23.61 -17.21
CA GLU A 305 6.41 -22.76 -18.22
C GLU A 305 5.48 -21.62 -18.69
N GLN A 306 4.22 -21.96 -18.96
CA GLN A 306 3.21 -20.97 -19.35
C GLN A 306 2.96 -19.96 -18.21
N SER A 307 2.92 -20.42 -16.96
CA SER A 307 2.76 -19.56 -15.77
C SER A 307 3.92 -18.58 -15.60
N GLN A 308 5.15 -19.04 -15.85
CA GLN A 308 6.35 -18.19 -15.80
C GLN A 308 6.31 -17.10 -16.88
N SER A 309 5.97 -17.46 -18.12
CA SER A 309 5.82 -16.49 -19.22
C SER A 309 4.73 -15.45 -18.93
N ILE A 310 3.58 -15.88 -18.40
CA ILE A 310 2.51 -14.98 -17.96
C ILE A 310 3.02 -14.05 -16.84
N THR A 311 3.76 -14.58 -15.88
CA THR A 311 4.30 -13.80 -14.76
C THR A 311 5.27 -12.73 -15.26
N GLN A 312 6.18 -13.07 -16.19
CA GLN A 312 7.09 -12.09 -16.80
C GLN A 312 6.34 -10.97 -17.53
N ALA A 313 5.31 -11.33 -18.31
CA ALA A 313 4.49 -10.34 -19.01
C ALA A 313 3.72 -9.42 -18.03
N ARG A 314 3.29 -9.94 -16.88
CA ARG A 314 2.66 -9.13 -15.81
C ARG A 314 3.66 -8.16 -15.19
N LEU A 315 4.86 -8.63 -14.86
CA LEU A 315 5.89 -7.80 -14.22
C LEU A 315 6.28 -6.57 -15.05
N ALA A 316 6.09 -6.59 -16.37
CA ALA A 316 6.31 -5.42 -17.22
C ALA A 316 5.44 -4.21 -16.83
N TYR A 317 4.25 -4.43 -16.25
CA TYR A 317 3.35 -3.38 -15.76
C TYR A 317 3.54 -3.03 -14.27
N GLN A 318 4.48 -3.70 -13.58
CA GLN A 318 4.75 -3.47 -12.17
C GLN A 318 4.97 -2.00 -11.81
N PRO A 319 5.73 -1.18 -12.58
CA PRO A 319 5.94 0.23 -12.24
C PRO A 319 4.65 1.03 -12.07
N VAL A 320 3.62 0.73 -12.88
CA VAL A 320 2.30 1.40 -12.80
C VAL A 320 1.59 1.03 -11.51
N ALA A 321 1.66 -0.24 -11.13
CA ALA A 321 1.08 -0.74 -9.90
C ALA A 321 1.79 -0.18 -8.66
N THR A 322 3.12 -0.13 -8.67
CA THR A 322 3.91 0.47 -7.59
C THR A 322 3.58 1.96 -7.45
N ARG A 323 3.44 2.68 -8.58
CA ARG A 323 3.02 4.10 -8.57
C ARG A 323 1.62 4.26 -7.97
N GLY A 324 0.64 3.46 -8.40
CA GLY A 324 -0.72 3.49 -7.86
C GLY A 324 -0.77 3.24 -6.36
N ALA A 325 -0.05 2.22 -5.88
CA ALA A 325 0.04 1.91 -4.46
C ALA A 325 0.69 3.06 -3.66
N LEU A 326 1.77 3.66 -4.17
CA LEU A 326 2.48 4.75 -3.53
C LEU A 326 1.57 5.98 -3.37
N LEU A 327 0.87 6.37 -4.43
CA LEU A 327 -0.05 7.50 -4.40
C LEU A 327 -1.19 7.26 -3.41
N TYR A 328 -1.74 6.04 -3.36
CA TYR A 328 -2.78 5.70 -2.38
C TYR A 328 -2.30 5.88 -0.94
N PHE A 329 -1.11 5.39 -0.58
CA PHE A 329 -0.62 5.53 0.80
C PHE A 329 -0.37 6.99 1.17
N VAL A 330 0.13 7.81 0.24
CA VAL A 330 0.23 9.26 0.49
C VAL A 330 -1.14 9.87 0.77
N ILE A 331 -2.15 9.52 -0.02
CA ILE A 331 -3.51 10.03 0.14
C ILE A 331 -4.14 9.54 1.45
N ALA A 332 -3.95 8.27 1.80
CA ALA A 332 -4.45 7.69 3.05
C ALA A 332 -3.84 8.37 4.28
N ASP A 333 -2.57 8.75 4.21
CA ASP A 333 -1.86 9.45 5.28
C ASP A 333 -2.31 10.91 5.44
N LEU A 334 -3.00 11.51 4.46
CA LEU A 334 -3.56 12.87 4.59
C LEU A 334 -4.59 12.98 5.71
N ALA A 335 -5.25 11.89 6.09
CA ALA A 335 -6.16 11.87 7.24
C ALA A 335 -5.48 12.29 8.56
N ALA A 336 -4.15 12.15 8.64
CA ALA A 336 -3.36 12.63 9.78
C ALA A 336 -3.12 14.15 9.75
N VAL A 337 -3.23 14.79 8.58
CA VAL A 337 -3.13 16.25 8.40
C VAL A 337 -4.46 16.91 8.78
N ASP A 338 -5.55 16.40 8.22
CA ASP A 338 -6.90 16.85 8.56
C ASP A 338 -7.86 15.64 8.55
N PRO A 339 -8.66 15.42 9.61
CA PRO A 339 -9.60 14.30 9.68
C PRO A 339 -10.65 14.28 8.56
N MET A 340 -10.84 15.38 7.82
CA MET A 340 -11.73 15.43 6.66
C MET A 340 -11.15 14.71 5.42
N TYR A 341 -9.83 14.49 5.35
CA TYR A 341 -9.14 13.88 4.21
C TYR A 341 -9.20 12.35 4.27
N GLN A 342 -10.40 11.80 4.20
CA GLN A 342 -10.62 10.35 4.23
C GLN A 342 -10.92 9.81 2.83
N TYR A 343 -10.06 8.91 2.36
CA TYR A 343 -10.22 8.24 1.08
C TYR A 343 -10.23 6.73 1.29
N SER A 344 -11.31 6.09 0.83
CA SER A 344 -11.40 4.63 0.87
C SER A 344 -10.53 4.02 -0.23
N LEU A 345 -9.97 2.84 0.05
CA LEU A 345 -9.23 2.08 -0.95
C LEU A 345 -10.09 1.73 -2.16
N ASP A 346 -11.39 1.45 -1.94
CA ASP A 346 -12.33 1.12 -3.01
C ASP A 346 -12.54 2.30 -3.99
N TYR A 347 -12.73 3.50 -3.45
CA TYR A 347 -12.83 4.72 -4.25
C TYR A 347 -11.57 4.92 -5.09
N PHE A 348 -10.39 4.80 -4.47
CA PHE A 348 -9.12 4.94 -5.17
C PHE A 348 -8.94 3.88 -6.27
N LYS A 349 -9.30 2.62 -6.00
CA LYS A 349 -9.25 1.53 -7.01
C LYS A 349 -10.12 1.85 -8.22
N ARG A 350 -11.35 2.32 -8.01
CA ARG A 350 -12.25 2.70 -9.11
C ARG A 350 -11.70 3.87 -9.92
N LEU A 351 -11.14 4.88 -9.26
CA LEU A 351 -10.48 6.00 -9.92
C LEU A 351 -9.27 5.52 -10.75
N PHE A 352 -8.43 4.67 -10.16
CA PHE A 352 -7.26 4.11 -10.83
C PHE A 352 -7.64 3.29 -12.06
N GLN A 353 -8.61 2.36 -11.94
CA GLN A 353 -9.13 1.58 -13.06
C GLN A 353 -9.69 2.49 -14.17
N HIS A 354 -10.43 3.53 -13.80
CA HIS A 354 -10.98 4.49 -14.74
C HIS A 354 -9.89 5.22 -15.53
N ILE A 355 -8.83 5.67 -14.84
CA ILE A 355 -7.70 6.37 -15.49
C ILE A 355 -6.96 5.43 -16.44
N VAL A 356 -6.66 4.21 -16.02
CA VAL A 356 -6.00 3.19 -16.87
C VAL A 356 -6.84 2.92 -18.11
N ALA A 357 -8.13 2.65 -17.96
CA ALA A 357 -9.03 2.35 -19.07
C ALA A 357 -9.22 3.50 -20.07
N GLN A 358 -9.04 4.75 -19.64
CA GLN A 358 -9.16 5.93 -20.50
C GLN A 358 -7.84 6.42 -21.10
N THR A 359 -6.72 5.78 -20.76
CA THR A 359 -5.42 6.16 -21.31
C THR A 359 -5.31 5.64 -22.76
N PRO A 360 -5.08 6.51 -23.75
CA PRO A 360 -4.93 6.10 -25.15
C PRO A 360 -3.78 5.10 -25.30
N PRO A 361 -3.94 4.09 -26.17
CA PRO A 361 -2.86 3.17 -26.47
C PRO A 361 -1.77 3.86 -27.29
N HIS A 362 -0.50 3.58 -26.96
CA HIS A 362 0.68 4.00 -27.72
C HIS A 362 1.35 2.80 -28.42
N GLU A 363 2.04 3.03 -29.54
CA GLU A 363 2.68 1.97 -30.33
C GLU A 363 3.86 1.32 -29.58
N ALA A 364 4.71 2.14 -28.96
CA ALA A 364 5.83 1.65 -28.16
C ALA A 364 5.40 1.38 -26.72
N PHE A 365 5.69 0.18 -26.22
CA PHE A 365 5.35 -0.22 -24.85
C PHE A 365 5.92 0.74 -23.78
N GLY A 366 7.16 1.20 -23.97
CA GLY A 366 7.79 2.15 -23.05
C GLY A 366 7.06 3.50 -22.98
N GLU A 367 6.61 4.02 -24.13
CA GLU A 367 5.84 5.27 -24.20
C GLU A 367 4.45 5.10 -23.58
N HIS A 368 3.81 3.95 -23.80
CA HIS A 368 2.52 3.63 -23.18
C HIS A 368 2.62 3.54 -21.65
N LEU A 369 3.64 2.84 -21.14
CA LEU A 369 3.88 2.69 -19.71
C LEU A 369 4.07 4.05 -19.04
N GLN A 370 4.82 4.93 -19.70
CA GLN A 370 5.05 6.30 -19.28
C GLN A 370 3.75 7.13 -19.30
N ALA A 371 2.96 7.04 -20.36
CA ALA A 371 1.69 7.75 -20.46
C ALA A 371 0.74 7.37 -19.32
N LEU A 372 0.69 6.08 -18.96
CA LEU A 372 -0.04 5.58 -17.79
C LEU A 372 0.49 6.21 -16.49
N LEU A 373 1.80 6.19 -16.26
CA LEU A 373 2.43 6.74 -15.05
C LEU A 373 2.15 8.23 -14.87
N ASP A 374 2.32 9.02 -15.93
CA ASP A 374 2.07 10.46 -15.91
C ASP A 374 0.59 10.75 -15.65
N ARG A 375 -0.30 10.09 -16.39
CA ARG A 375 -1.75 10.34 -16.29
C ARG A 375 -2.35 9.89 -14.97
N ILE A 376 -1.90 8.77 -14.41
CA ILE A 376 -2.29 8.34 -13.06
C ILE A 376 -1.85 9.39 -12.04
N THR A 377 -0.60 9.84 -12.10
CA THR A 377 -0.07 10.81 -11.13
C THR A 377 -0.84 12.14 -11.20
N GLU A 378 -1.11 12.63 -12.41
CA GLU A 378 -1.78 13.91 -12.65
C GLU A 378 -3.28 13.87 -12.31
N GLU A 379 -4.03 12.87 -12.79
CA GLU A 379 -5.48 12.78 -12.58
C GLU A 379 -5.82 12.46 -11.12
N VAL A 380 -5.00 11.63 -10.45
CA VAL A 380 -5.13 11.42 -9.00
C VAL A 380 -4.86 12.72 -8.24
N TYR A 381 -3.80 13.45 -8.57
CA TYR A 381 -3.49 14.73 -7.94
C TYR A 381 -4.64 15.74 -8.10
N LYS A 382 -5.16 15.91 -9.32
CA LYS A 382 -6.29 16.82 -9.59
C LYS A 382 -7.54 16.44 -8.81
N THR A 383 -7.89 15.15 -8.83
CA THR A 383 -9.09 14.64 -8.15
C THR A 383 -9.00 14.85 -6.65
N VAL A 384 -7.87 14.52 -6.03
CA VAL A 384 -7.65 14.74 -4.60
C VAL A 384 -7.65 16.24 -4.28
N CYS A 385 -7.02 17.08 -5.11
CA CYS A 385 -6.99 18.54 -4.94
C CYS A 385 -8.36 19.21 -4.93
N HIS A 386 -9.42 18.59 -5.48
CA HIS A 386 -10.78 19.11 -5.36
C HIS A 386 -11.33 18.99 -3.93
N GLY A 387 -10.88 17.99 -3.16
CA GLY A 387 -11.29 17.75 -1.77
C GLY A 387 -10.41 18.42 -0.71
N LEU A 388 -9.24 18.96 -1.09
CA LEU A 388 -8.29 19.56 -0.15
C LEU A 388 -8.48 21.08 0.05
N PHE A 389 -8.22 21.55 1.27
CA PHE A 389 -8.07 22.97 1.54
C PHE A 389 -6.88 23.55 0.76
N LYS A 390 -6.98 24.82 0.36
CA LYS A 390 -5.94 25.53 -0.40
C LYS A 390 -4.54 25.43 0.24
N LYS A 391 -4.47 25.47 1.58
CA LYS A 391 -3.20 25.39 2.35
C LYS A 391 -2.47 24.05 2.19
N ASP A 392 -3.19 22.95 1.92
CA ASP A 392 -2.63 21.60 1.93
C ASP A 392 -2.34 21.06 0.52
N LYS A 393 -2.73 21.79 -0.54
CA LYS A 393 -2.49 21.35 -1.94
C LYS A 393 -1.01 21.30 -2.29
N ALA A 394 -0.22 22.28 -1.83
CA ALA A 394 1.22 22.29 -2.03
C ALA A 394 1.94 21.18 -1.22
N LEU A 395 1.38 20.81 -0.06
CA LEU A 395 1.87 19.67 0.70
C LEU A 395 1.65 18.37 -0.08
N LEU A 396 0.47 18.18 -0.67
CA LEU A 396 0.20 17.00 -1.50
C LEU A 396 1.19 16.87 -2.66
N SER A 397 1.40 17.95 -3.42
CA SER A 397 2.30 17.90 -4.58
C SER A 397 3.75 17.64 -4.15
N PHE A 398 4.20 18.23 -3.05
CA PHE A 398 5.50 17.94 -2.47
C PHE A 398 5.63 16.48 -2.02
N LEU A 399 4.62 15.91 -1.36
CA LEU A 399 4.62 14.51 -0.94
C LEU A 399 4.64 13.56 -2.14
N PHE A 400 3.87 13.84 -3.20
CA PHE A 400 3.91 13.03 -4.43
C PHE A 400 5.31 13.05 -5.06
N ALA A 401 5.93 14.24 -5.16
CA ALA A 401 7.27 14.40 -5.73
C ALA A 401 8.32 13.68 -4.86
N ALA A 402 8.29 13.89 -3.55
CA ALA A 402 9.24 13.31 -2.62
C ALA A 402 9.12 11.79 -2.54
N GLN A 403 7.90 11.24 -2.44
CA GLN A 403 7.72 9.78 -2.38
C GLN A 403 8.10 9.12 -3.71
N THR A 404 7.75 9.73 -4.85
CA THR A 404 8.19 9.25 -6.17
C THR A 404 9.71 9.28 -6.29
N GLY A 405 10.36 10.37 -5.84
CA GLY A 405 11.81 10.49 -5.79
C GLY A 405 12.47 9.45 -4.88
N ARG A 406 11.87 9.15 -3.71
CA ARG A 406 12.33 8.10 -2.81
C ARG A 406 12.23 6.71 -3.43
N GLN A 407 11.13 6.42 -4.12
CA GLN A 407 10.95 5.16 -4.84
C GLN A 407 11.99 4.98 -5.96
N ALA A 408 12.29 6.06 -6.70
CA ALA A 408 13.29 6.06 -7.76
C ALA A 408 14.74 6.11 -7.26
N GLY A 409 14.97 6.29 -5.95
CA GLY A 409 16.29 6.45 -5.35
C GLY A 409 16.92 7.83 -5.54
N ALA A 410 16.20 8.80 -6.12
CA ALA A 410 16.64 10.19 -6.25
C ALA A 410 16.64 10.94 -4.90
N VAL A 411 15.81 10.51 -3.95
CA VAL A 411 15.81 11.02 -2.57
C VAL A 411 16.19 9.88 -1.64
N SER A 412 17.33 9.99 -0.98
CA SER A 412 17.80 9.00 -0.02
C SER A 412 17.02 9.06 1.31
N GLU A 413 17.02 7.96 2.06
CA GLU A 413 16.40 7.93 3.39
C GLU A 413 17.09 8.91 4.35
N ALA A 414 18.40 9.10 4.24
CA ALA A 414 19.14 10.06 5.08
C ALA A 414 18.70 11.50 4.81
N GLU A 415 18.56 11.89 3.53
CA GLU A 415 18.05 13.21 3.12
C GLU A 415 16.61 13.42 3.62
N TRP A 416 15.74 12.41 3.46
CA TRP A 416 14.36 12.47 3.92
C TRP A 416 14.25 12.63 5.45
N GLN A 417 15.01 11.82 6.21
CA GLN A 417 15.04 11.94 7.67
C GLN A 417 15.61 13.28 8.12
N PHE A 418 16.59 13.83 7.39
CA PHE A 418 17.12 15.15 7.69
C PHE A 418 16.05 16.24 7.52
N LEU A 419 15.31 16.26 6.41
CA LEU A 419 14.21 17.21 6.20
C LEU A 419 13.22 17.20 7.37
N LEU A 420 12.84 16.00 7.84
CA LEU A 420 11.83 15.82 8.89
C LEU A 420 12.35 16.05 10.31
N ARG A 421 13.62 15.72 10.58
CA ARG A 421 14.15 15.57 11.95
C ARG A 421 15.46 16.32 12.21
N SER A 422 15.89 17.19 11.30
CA SER A 422 17.15 17.97 11.41
C SER A 422 17.35 18.63 12.77
N GLY A 423 16.29 19.16 13.40
CA GLY A 423 16.35 19.76 14.73
C GLY A 423 16.83 18.80 15.85
N LEU A 424 16.57 17.50 15.74
CA LEU A 424 17.05 16.48 16.69
C LEU A 424 18.49 16.02 16.38
N MET A 425 18.99 16.34 15.18
CA MET A 425 20.31 15.94 14.68
C MET A 425 21.38 17.02 14.96
N ALA A 426 20.93 18.25 15.22
CA ALA A 426 21.76 19.35 15.68
C ALA A 426 22.33 19.08 17.09
N ARG A 427 23.62 19.32 17.29
CA ARG A 427 24.26 19.16 18.60
C ARG A 427 24.35 20.52 19.31
N PRO A 428 24.06 20.60 20.63
CA PRO A 428 24.22 21.84 21.39
C PRO A 428 25.65 22.38 21.39
N GLN A 429 26.65 21.51 21.27
CA GLN A 429 28.05 21.91 21.19
C GLN A 429 28.35 22.66 19.88
N ASP A 430 27.84 22.17 18.76
CA ASP A 430 27.97 22.85 17.46
C ASP A 430 27.36 24.26 17.56
N GLU A 431 26.21 24.43 18.23
CA GLU A 431 25.57 25.74 18.44
C GLU A 431 26.44 26.70 19.27
N ALA A 432 27.09 26.21 20.33
CA ALA A 432 27.96 27.02 21.18
C ALA A 432 29.24 27.47 20.44
N ASP A 433 29.80 26.59 19.61
CA ASP A 433 31.09 26.78 18.93
C ASP A 433 30.95 27.48 17.56
N THR A 434 29.93 28.34 17.40
CA THR A 434 29.64 28.99 16.12
C THR A 434 30.74 29.98 15.71
N PRO A 435 31.47 29.75 14.60
CA PRO A 435 32.59 30.61 14.19
C PRO A 435 32.14 31.85 13.41
N LEU A 436 30.88 31.90 12.96
CA LEU A 436 30.35 32.92 12.06
C LEU A 436 29.48 33.93 12.80
N ARG A 437 29.90 35.19 12.83
CA ARG A 437 29.13 36.27 13.51
C ARG A 437 27.78 36.61 12.85
N TRP A 438 27.63 36.31 11.56
CA TRP A 438 26.43 36.63 10.79
C TRP A 438 25.38 35.51 10.82
N LEU A 439 25.73 34.32 11.30
CA LEU A 439 24.87 33.14 11.32
C LEU A 439 24.49 32.79 12.77
N GLU A 440 23.20 32.54 13.01
CA GLU A 440 22.71 32.09 14.31
C GLU A 440 23.27 30.70 14.66
N GLY A 441 23.62 30.47 15.94
CA GLY A 441 24.26 29.21 16.33
C GLY A 441 23.40 27.98 16.10
N LYS A 442 22.08 28.08 16.24
CA LYS A 442 21.14 27.01 15.86
C LYS A 442 21.27 26.60 14.40
N ARG A 443 21.44 27.57 13.50
CA ARG A 443 21.59 27.31 12.06
C ARG A 443 22.96 26.72 11.75
N TRP A 444 24.00 27.18 12.44
CA TRP A 444 25.32 26.58 12.35
C TRP A 444 25.32 25.11 12.80
N ALA A 445 24.65 24.78 13.90
CA ALA A 445 24.48 23.40 14.34
C ALA A 445 23.75 22.53 13.30
N LEU A 446 22.79 23.11 12.57
CA LEU A 446 22.12 22.45 11.46
C LEU A 446 23.04 22.28 10.24
N VAL A 447 23.92 23.22 9.93
CA VAL A 447 24.96 23.08 8.89
C VAL A 447 25.88 21.91 9.23
N CYS A 448 26.39 21.87 10.46
CA CYS A 448 27.25 20.77 10.92
C CYS A 448 26.51 19.43 10.89
N ALA A 449 25.22 19.40 11.23
CA ALA A 449 24.41 18.19 11.12
C ALA A 449 24.21 17.78 9.65
N LEU A 450 23.96 18.72 8.75
CA LEU A 450 23.77 18.46 7.31
C LEU A 450 25.01 17.79 6.71
N GLU A 451 26.19 18.37 6.98
CA GLU A 451 27.48 17.83 6.56
C GLU A 451 27.76 16.43 7.14
N ARG A 452 27.44 16.21 8.44
CA ARG A 452 27.67 14.92 9.09
C ARG A 452 26.81 13.79 8.54
N HIS A 453 25.58 14.09 8.10
CA HIS A 453 24.60 13.06 7.74
C HIS A 453 24.43 12.85 6.23
N ILE A 454 24.88 13.81 5.41
CA ILE A 454 24.68 13.78 3.96
C ILE A 454 25.99 14.07 3.27
N GLN A 455 26.55 13.05 2.60
CA GLN A 455 27.87 13.09 1.98
C GLN A 455 28.01 14.22 0.94
N ALA A 456 26.92 14.58 0.25
CA ALA A 456 26.91 15.68 -0.72
C ALA A 456 27.26 17.05 -0.09
N PHE A 457 27.18 17.17 1.24
CA PHE A 457 27.52 18.39 1.99
C PHE A 457 28.85 18.34 2.72
N ALA A 458 29.71 17.37 2.43
CA ALA A 458 31.07 17.32 2.96
C ALA A 458 31.84 18.61 2.62
N GLY A 459 32.43 19.26 3.64
CA GLY A 459 33.18 20.51 3.49
C GLY A 459 32.33 21.79 3.54
N LEU A 460 31.02 21.71 3.79
CA LEU A 460 30.15 22.89 3.83
C LEU A 460 30.52 23.86 4.97
N ALA A 461 30.74 23.33 6.17
CA ALA A 461 31.11 24.14 7.32
C ALA A 461 32.46 24.84 7.09
N GLU A 462 33.44 24.13 6.53
CA GLU A 462 34.75 24.68 6.19
C GLU A 462 34.63 25.82 5.17
N ASP A 463 33.85 25.62 4.10
CA ASP A 463 33.68 26.62 3.04
C ASP A 463 32.93 27.88 3.52
N LEU A 464 31.94 27.72 4.39
CA LEU A 464 31.25 28.82 5.07
C LEU A 464 32.20 29.69 5.92
N VAL A 465 33.21 29.07 6.54
CA VAL A 465 34.23 29.75 7.35
C VAL A 465 35.30 30.41 6.48
N GLN A 466 35.73 29.76 5.39
CA GLN A 466 36.75 30.27 4.49
C GLN A 466 36.22 31.43 3.61
N ARG A 467 34.96 31.34 3.16
CA ARG A 467 34.33 32.33 2.27
C ARG A 467 33.06 32.94 2.88
N PRO A 468 33.15 33.62 4.04
CA PRO A 468 31.96 34.09 4.77
C PRO A 468 31.21 35.18 4.01
N ARG A 469 31.88 35.97 3.15
CA ARG A 469 31.26 37.09 2.43
C ARG A 469 30.21 36.63 1.41
N VAL A 470 30.57 35.68 0.53
CA VAL A 470 29.68 35.18 -0.52
C VAL A 470 28.50 34.41 0.07
N TRP A 471 28.75 33.59 1.09
CA TRP A 471 27.71 32.86 1.81
C TRP A 471 26.79 33.76 2.60
N GLN A 472 27.31 34.80 3.26
CA GLN A 472 26.49 35.79 3.94
C GLN A 472 25.59 36.53 2.94
N GLN A 473 26.14 36.96 1.80
CA GLN A 473 25.34 37.62 0.75
C GLN A 473 24.23 36.71 0.24
N TRP A 474 24.49 35.41 0.05
CA TRP A 474 23.48 34.46 -0.42
C TRP A 474 22.41 34.18 0.64
N ALA A 475 22.84 33.91 1.87
CA ALA A 475 21.94 33.60 2.98
C ALA A 475 21.03 34.79 3.34
N GLN A 476 21.53 36.03 3.21
CA GLN A 476 20.80 37.27 3.52
C GLN A 476 20.10 37.88 2.30
N ALA A 477 20.17 37.25 1.12
CA ALA A 477 19.51 37.75 -0.07
C ALA A 477 17.98 37.77 0.10
N GLN A 478 17.36 38.88 -0.35
CA GLN A 478 15.91 39.12 -0.22
C GLN A 478 15.05 38.39 -1.25
N THR A 479 15.64 37.80 -2.28
CA THR A 479 14.93 37.10 -3.36
C THR A 479 15.37 35.64 -3.44
N TYR A 480 14.47 34.73 -3.79
CA TYR A 480 14.79 33.31 -3.92
C TYR A 480 15.80 33.04 -5.06
N ASP A 481 15.65 33.74 -6.20
CA ASP A 481 16.35 33.52 -7.49
C ASP A 481 17.85 33.92 -7.50
N VAL A 482 18.55 33.69 -6.39
CA VAL A 482 19.99 33.97 -6.25
C VAL A 482 20.75 32.65 -6.39
N GLY A 483 21.67 32.61 -7.36
CA GLY A 483 22.52 31.45 -7.63
C GLY A 483 23.34 31.04 -6.41
N LEU A 484 23.59 29.74 -6.29
CA LEU A 484 24.47 29.21 -5.24
C LEU A 484 25.89 29.75 -5.39
N PRO A 485 26.64 29.95 -4.28
CA PRO A 485 28.02 30.42 -4.34
C PRO A 485 28.90 29.54 -5.26
N PRO A 486 29.48 30.12 -6.33
CA PRO A 486 30.35 29.37 -7.24
C PRO A 486 31.67 28.98 -6.58
N PRO A 487 32.33 27.88 -6.98
CA PRO A 487 33.61 27.46 -6.41
C PRO A 487 34.72 28.46 -6.73
N GLY A 488 35.58 28.76 -5.74
CA GLY A 488 36.76 29.62 -5.91
C GLY A 488 36.47 31.10 -6.21
N SER A 489 35.21 31.51 -6.23
CA SER A 489 34.78 32.89 -6.46
C SER A 489 34.07 33.45 -5.23
N ASP A 490 34.42 34.68 -4.87
CA ASP A 490 33.85 35.42 -3.73
C ASP A 490 32.68 36.34 -4.14
N THR A 491 32.28 36.28 -5.40
CA THR A 491 31.17 37.07 -5.94
C THR A 491 30.00 36.14 -6.28
N LEU A 492 28.81 36.50 -5.79
CA LEU A 492 27.57 35.89 -6.30
C LEU A 492 27.39 36.31 -7.75
N GLU A 493 27.43 35.34 -8.65
CA GLU A 493 27.01 35.58 -10.02
C GLU A 493 25.47 35.73 -10.04
N ARG A 494 24.95 36.69 -10.81
CA ARG A 494 23.59 36.58 -11.35
C ARG A 494 23.51 35.26 -12.13
N PRO A 495 22.35 34.60 -12.29
CA PRO A 495 22.27 33.32 -13.00
C PRO A 495 22.81 33.45 -14.44
N LEU A 496 24.10 33.20 -14.59
CA LEU A 496 24.81 32.89 -15.81
C LEU A 496 25.07 31.39 -15.68
N GLY A 497 24.59 30.65 -16.68
CA GLY A 497 24.43 29.20 -16.62
C GLY A 497 25.70 28.45 -16.19
N PRO A 498 25.57 27.24 -15.62
CA PRO A 498 26.75 26.51 -15.22
C PRO A 498 27.45 25.89 -16.43
N VAL A 499 28.76 26.16 -16.46
CA VAL A 499 29.88 25.28 -16.83
C VAL A 499 29.64 24.24 -17.93
N SER A 500 30.36 24.45 -19.04
CA SER A 500 30.76 23.50 -20.10
C SER A 500 29.70 22.71 -20.87
N CYS A 501 28.48 23.23 -21.04
CA CYS A 501 27.64 22.81 -22.15
C CYS A 501 27.73 23.86 -23.27
N PRO A 502 28.21 23.52 -24.49
CA PRO A 502 28.15 24.43 -25.64
C PRO A 502 26.75 25.04 -25.76
N GLU A 503 26.62 26.34 -26.07
CA GLU A 503 25.30 27.00 -26.16
C GLU A 503 24.35 26.24 -27.10
N ASP A 504 24.89 25.64 -28.15
CA ASP A 504 24.17 24.82 -29.11
C ASP A 504 23.54 23.57 -28.45
N ALA A 505 24.32 22.81 -27.67
CA ALA A 505 23.84 21.62 -26.96
C ALA A 505 22.85 21.98 -25.84
N TRP A 506 23.00 23.15 -25.22
CA TRP A 506 22.04 23.65 -24.25
C TRP A 506 20.73 24.11 -24.90
N SER A 507 20.78 24.76 -26.05
CA SER A 507 19.58 25.15 -26.80
C SER A 507 18.74 23.93 -27.22
N GLU A 508 19.42 22.83 -27.58
CA GLU A 508 18.78 21.56 -27.92
C GLU A 508 18.17 20.89 -26.68
N CYS A 509 18.88 20.91 -25.54
CA CYS A 509 18.34 20.46 -24.26
C CYS A 509 17.13 21.30 -23.81
N CYS A 510 17.15 22.62 -24.00
CA CYS A 510 16.03 23.50 -23.71
C CYS A 510 14.81 23.17 -24.56
N ALA A 511 14.99 22.98 -25.87
CA ALA A 511 13.90 22.63 -26.77
C ALA A 511 13.24 21.30 -26.35
N ILE A 512 14.05 20.32 -25.94
CA ILE A 512 13.55 19.03 -25.44
C ILE A 512 12.81 19.20 -24.10
N LEU A 513 13.36 19.97 -23.16
CA LEU A 513 12.74 20.22 -21.86
C LEU A 513 11.45 21.03 -21.96
N GLU A 514 11.40 22.05 -22.83
CA GLU A 514 10.19 22.85 -23.11
C GLU A 514 9.10 22.01 -23.77
N ALA A 515 9.45 21.14 -24.70
CA ALA A 515 8.51 20.20 -25.33
C ALA A 515 7.86 19.26 -24.30
N GLU A 516 8.59 18.93 -23.23
CA GLU A 516 8.13 18.12 -22.11
C GLU A 516 7.48 18.94 -20.97
N GLY A 517 7.28 20.25 -21.18
CA GLY A 517 6.59 21.13 -20.24
C GLY A 517 7.43 21.61 -19.05
N PHE A 518 8.75 21.48 -19.11
CA PHE A 518 9.67 21.99 -18.09
C PHE A 518 10.10 23.45 -18.39
N PRO A 519 10.15 24.32 -17.38
CA PRO A 519 10.60 25.71 -17.56
C PRO A 519 12.11 25.77 -17.80
N THR A 520 12.60 26.30 -18.91
CA THR A 520 14.06 26.41 -19.12
C THR A 520 14.70 27.62 -18.44
N GLN A 521 13.88 28.44 -17.75
CA GLN A 521 14.32 29.63 -17.04
C GLN A 521 13.82 29.67 -15.59
N PRO A 522 14.70 29.95 -14.61
CA PRO A 522 16.16 30.13 -14.76
C PRO A 522 16.85 28.81 -15.17
N ARG A 523 17.97 28.92 -15.92
CA ARG A 523 18.71 27.77 -16.48
C ARG A 523 19.13 26.79 -15.36
N PRO A 524 18.65 25.53 -15.36
CA PRO A 524 18.98 24.55 -14.33
C PRO A 524 20.44 24.08 -14.46
N SER A 525 21.01 23.52 -13.39
CA SER A 525 22.38 22.99 -13.40
C SER A 525 22.51 21.67 -14.13
N VAL A 526 23.72 21.29 -14.54
CA VAL A 526 23.97 20.00 -15.22
C VAL A 526 23.50 18.82 -14.37
N ARG A 527 23.62 18.90 -13.04
CA ARG A 527 23.09 17.88 -12.13
C ARG A 527 21.57 17.96 -11.99
N ASP A 528 20.98 19.15 -11.95
CA ASP A 528 19.50 19.28 -12.02
C ASP A 528 18.98 18.63 -13.28
N VAL A 529 19.64 18.85 -14.41
CA VAL A 529 19.28 18.21 -15.66
C VAL A 529 19.45 16.71 -15.54
N ARG A 530 20.57 16.18 -15.00
CA ARG A 530 20.71 14.73 -14.72
C ARG A 530 19.65 14.18 -13.78
N GLU A 531 19.18 14.93 -12.81
CA GLU A 531 18.05 14.54 -11.96
C GLU A 531 16.73 14.59 -12.67
N ILE A 532 16.52 15.59 -13.52
CA ILE A 532 15.40 15.65 -14.44
C ILE A 532 15.50 14.43 -15.38
N LEU A 533 16.68 14.02 -15.82
CA LEU A 533 16.89 12.79 -16.60
C LEU A 533 16.59 11.54 -15.79
N HIS A 534 17.02 11.46 -14.52
CA HIS A 534 16.67 10.34 -13.65
C HIS A 534 15.18 10.30 -13.31
N SER A 535 14.54 11.46 -13.14
CA SER A 535 13.11 11.62 -12.97
C SER A 535 12.38 11.22 -14.24
N LEU A 536 12.84 11.66 -15.42
CA LEU A 536 12.36 11.26 -16.74
C LEU A 536 12.57 9.75 -16.96
N GLN A 537 13.67 9.15 -16.48
CA GLN A 537 13.88 7.69 -16.49
C GLN A 537 12.90 6.98 -15.55
N GLY A 538 12.67 7.51 -14.35
CA GLY A 538 11.68 7.02 -13.37
C GLY A 538 10.24 7.23 -13.81
N ARG A 539 10.02 8.11 -14.79
CA ARG A 539 8.77 8.28 -15.51
C ARG A 539 8.70 7.28 -16.68
N GLY A 540 9.82 6.91 -17.33
CA GLY A 540 9.87 6.01 -18.50
C GLY A 540 10.25 6.68 -19.83
N LYS A 541 10.61 7.98 -19.82
CA LYS A 541 11.15 8.74 -20.96
C LYS A 541 12.63 8.46 -21.17
N PHE A 542 12.97 7.17 -21.36
CA PHE A 542 14.36 6.72 -21.54
C PHE A 542 15.03 7.32 -22.77
N ALA A 543 14.27 7.57 -23.85
CA ALA A 543 14.80 8.17 -25.08
C ALA A 543 15.20 9.64 -24.87
N VAL A 544 14.32 10.42 -24.22
CA VAL A 544 14.58 11.82 -23.85
C VAL A 544 15.74 11.91 -22.85
N ALA A 545 15.74 11.00 -21.87
CA ALA A 545 16.79 10.94 -20.87
C ALA A 545 18.16 10.56 -21.46
N ALA A 546 18.19 9.66 -22.44
CA ALA A 546 19.40 9.29 -23.16
C ALA A 546 19.88 10.40 -24.11
N GLN A 547 18.96 11.08 -24.80
CA GLN A 547 19.26 12.15 -25.74
C GLN A 547 19.85 13.38 -25.04
N VAL A 548 19.22 13.84 -23.96
CA VAL A 548 19.73 14.94 -23.13
C VAL A 548 20.96 14.50 -22.31
N GLY A 549 21.03 13.23 -21.89
CA GLY A 549 22.21 12.68 -21.21
C GLY A 549 23.46 12.65 -22.09
N HIS A 550 23.34 12.37 -23.38
CA HIS A 550 24.43 12.38 -24.35
C HIS A 550 24.95 13.81 -24.63
N LEU A 551 24.05 14.80 -24.69
CA LEU A 551 24.39 16.22 -24.91
C LEU A 551 25.19 16.83 -23.74
N LEU A 552 25.10 16.25 -22.54
CA LEU A 552 25.72 16.76 -21.31
C LEU A 552 27.04 16.07 -20.92
N GLN A 553 27.63 15.21 -21.77
CA GLN A 553 28.88 14.49 -21.47
C GLN A 553 30.17 15.34 -21.55
N GLY A 554 30.06 16.66 -21.59
CA GLY A 554 31.22 17.57 -21.59
C GLY A 554 31.61 18.06 -20.19
N GLY A 555 32.45 17.30 -19.48
CA GLY A 555 33.20 17.83 -18.33
C GLY A 555 33.29 16.88 -17.14
N GLU A 556 34.29 16.00 -17.13
CA GLU A 556 34.82 15.44 -15.88
C GLU A 556 35.68 16.52 -15.21
N GLY A 557 35.07 17.32 -14.34
CA GLY A 557 35.74 18.29 -13.48
C GLY A 557 35.70 17.80 -12.03
N SER A 558 36.87 17.45 -11.48
CA SER A 558 37.06 16.99 -10.11
C SER A 558 36.72 18.04 -9.05
N GLY A 559 35.90 17.67 -8.06
CA GLY A 559 35.69 18.38 -6.79
C GLY A 559 34.21 18.37 -6.37
N ALA A 560 33.91 18.25 -5.08
CA ALA A 560 32.53 18.36 -4.59
C ALA A 560 32.07 19.82 -4.66
N HIS A 561 31.04 20.12 -5.46
CA HIS A 561 30.63 21.50 -5.76
C HIS A 561 29.14 21.75 -5.47
N TRP A 562 28.80 22.87 -4.82
CA TRP A 562 27.40 23.21 -4.46
C TRP A 562 26.46 23.33 -5.66
N LEU A 563 27.00 23.61 -6.85
CA LEU A 563 26.25 23.65 -8.11
C LEU A 563 25.79 22.27 -8.58
N GLU A 564 26.45 21.23 -8.07
CA GLU A 564 26.10 19.84 -8.23
C GLU A 564 25.25 19.36 -7.05
N LEU A 565 24.44 20.18 -6.39
CA LEU A 565 23.42 19.64 -5.48
C LEU A 565 22.20 19.20 -6.28
N THR A 566 21.59 18.11 -5.85
CA THR A 566 20.25 17.71 -6.30
C THR A 566 19.21 18.75 -5.93
N LEU A 567 18.07 18.79 -6.61
CA LEU A 567 16.93 19.64 -6.29
C LEU A 567 16.45 19.42 -4.85
N PHE A 568 16.43 18.16 -4.40
CA PHE A 568 16.09 17.84 -3.01
C PHE A 568 17.19 18.30 -2.03
N GLN A 569 18.48 18.10 -2.35
CA GLN A 569 19.58 18.61 -1.54
C GLN A 569 19.54 20.14 -1.45
N ARG A 570 19.21 20.85 -2.52
CA ARG A 570 19.00 22.30 -2.49
C ARG A 570 17.89 22.70 -1.53
N CYS A 571 16.80 21.93 -1.46
CA CYS A 571 15.78 22.14 -0.42
C CYS A 571 16.39 22.03 0.98
N LEU A 572 17.30 21.08 1.23
CA LEU A 572 17.98 20.93 2.52
C LEU A 572 18.95 22.09 2.81
N LEU A 573 19.66 22.58 1.79
CA LEU A 573 20.54 23.74 1.96
C LEU A 573 19.74 25.00 2.28
N VAL A 574 18.63 25.22 1.56
CA VAL A 574 17.70 26.32 1.81
C VAL A 574 17.03 26.18 3.18
N LEU A 575 16.64 24.97 3.60
CA LEU A 575 16.12 24.70 4.95
C LEU A 575 17.06 25.22 6.04
N VAL A 576 18.36 24.99 5.89
CA VAL A 576 19.35 25.32 6.92
C VAL A 576 19.76 26.80 6.89
N LEU A 577 20.00 27.36 5.71
CA LEU A 577 20.58 28.70 5.57
C LEU A 577 19.55 29.80 5.22
N ARG A 578 18.44 29.44 4.57
CA ARG A 578 17.42 30.36 4.03
C ARG A 578 15.98 29.86 4.26
N PRO A 579 15.57 29.50 5.49
CA PRO A 579 14.33 28.76 5.76
C PRO A 579 13.06 29.47 5.27
N ALA A 580 13.06 30.81 5.19
CA ALA A 580 11.93 31.59 4.67
C ALA A 580 11.61 31.30 3.19
N PHE A 581 12.58 30.78 2.43
CA PHE A 581 12.42 30.43 1.02
C PHE A 581 12.21 28.93 0.78
N LEU A 582 12.04 28.13 1.84
CA LEU A 582 11.86 26.68 1.71
C LEU A 582 10.63 26.32 0.86
N SER A 583 9.55 27.09 0.95
CA SER A 583 8.36 26.86 0.12
C SER A 583 8.67 27.02 -1.37
N TYR A 584 9.51 27.98 -1.75
CA TYR A 584 9.92 28.18 -3.14
C TYR A 584 10.81 27.05 -3.63
N ALA A 585 11.79 26.63 -2.82
CA ALA A 585 12.62 25.47 -3.12
C ALA A 585 11.80 24.17 -3.27
N ALA A 586 10.79 23.98 -2.41
CA ALA A 586 9.87 22.85 -2.51
C ALA A 586 9.00 22.93 -3.78
N THR A 587 8.53 24.13 -4.17
CA THR A 587 7.81 24.35 -5.42
C THR A 587 8.68 24.03 -6.64
N ASP A 588 9.92 24.48 -6.67
CA ASP A 588 10.87 24.13 -7.73
C ASP A 588 11.09 22.62 -7.80
N PHE A 589 11.35 21.99 -6.65
CA PHE A 589 11.50 20.54 -6.58
C PHE A 589 10.28 19.82 -7.17
N VAL A 590 9.07 20.25 -6.85
CA VAL A 590 7.83 19.70 -7.43
C VAL A 590 7.74 19.96 -8.94
N GLN A 591 7.99 21.19 -9.39
CA GLN A 591 7.87 21.58 -10.79
C GLN A 591 8.82 20.78 -11.68
N TRP A 592 10.05 20.57 -11.22
CA TRP A 592 11.06 19.81 -11.95
C TRP A 592 10.93 18.30 -11.76
N SER A 593 10.32 17.83 -10.66
CA SER A 593 10.10 16.40 -10.44
C SER A 593 8.84 15.87 -11.08
N LEU A 594 7.73 16.63 -11.07
CA LEU A 594 6.40 16.22 -11.53
C LEU A 594 5.84 17.07 -12.69
N GLY A 595 6.25 18.34 -12.80
CA GLY A 595 5.81 19.27 -13.84
C GLY A 595 5.03 20.46 -13.29
N ALA A 596 4.86 21.50 -14.11
CA ALA A 596 4.16 22.75 -13.72
C ALA A 596 2.68 22.54 -13.33
N ALA A 597 2.03 21.49 -13.84
CA ALA A 597 0.65 21.15 -13.47
C ALA A 597 0.47 20.83 -11.97
N PHE A 598 1.56 20.54 -11.24
CA PHE A 598 1.54 20.20 -9.83
C PHE A 598 1.84 21.39 -8.90
N THR A 599 2.23 22.53 -9.45
CA THR A 599 2.47 23.77 -8.69
C THR A 599 1.26 24.70 -8.73
N GLU A 600 0.41 24.58 -9.74
CA GLU A 600 -0.83 25.34 -9.88
C GLU A 600 -2.04 24.43 -9.63
N PRO A 601 -2.72 24.55 -8.48
CA PRO A 601 -3.86 23.68 -8.18
C PRO A 601 -5.03 23.96 -9.13
N PRO A 602 -5.78 22.93 -9.56
CA PRO A 602 -6.88 23.11 -10.49
C PRO A 602 -7.98 24.01 -9.89
N PRO A 603 -8.64 24.84 -10.71
CA PRO A 603 -9.80 25.61 -10.27
C PRO A 603 -10.94 24.67 -9.88
N PHE A 604 -11.79 25.10 -8.95
CA PHE A 604 -12.96 24.32 -8.55
C PHE A 604 -13.94 24.17 -9.72
N ASP A 605 -14.31 22.92 -10.01
CA ASP A 605 -15.28 22.54 -11.03
C ASP A 605 -16.25 21.51 -10.46
N ILE A 606 -17.51 21.92 -10.30
CA ILE A 606 -18.56 21.07 -9.73
C ILE A 606 -18.92 19.90 -10.65
N ALA A 607 -18.82 20.06 -11.97
CA ALA A 607 -19.13 19.00 -12.92
C ALA A 607 -18.08 17.89 -12.83
N LYS A 608 -16.80 18.26 -12.72
CA LYS A 608 -15.71 17.30 -12.52
C LYS A 608 -15.76 16.66 -11.13
N SER A 609 -16.05 17.44 -10.09
CA SER A 609 -16.12 16.96 -8.70
C SER A 609 -17.31 16.04 -8.41
N THR A 610 -18.27 15.94 -9.32
CA THR A 610 -19.45 15.05 -9.21
C THR A 610 -19.46 13.97 -10.28
N ALA A 611 -18.45 13.92 -11.17
CA ALA A 611 -18.42 13.01 -12.30
C ALA A 611 -18.31 11.53 -11.88
N ASP A 612 -17.71 11.29 -10.73
CA ASP A 612 -17.44 10.00 -10.12
C ASP A 612 -18.45 9.62 -9.01
N ALA A 613 -19.43 10.49 -8.74
CA ALA A 613 -20.48 10.25 -7.76
C ALA A 613 -21.50 9.21 -8.28
N THR A 614 -21.90 8.30 -7.40
CA THR A 614 -22.91 7.27 -7.64
C THR A 614 -24.02 7.35 -6.59
N ALA A 615 -25.12 6.59 -6.78
CA ALA A 615 -26.18 6.50 -5.78
C ALA A 615 -25.69 5.98 -4.40
N GLU A 616 -24.56 5.28 -4.37
CA GLU A 616 -23.94 4.73 -3.15
C GLU A 616 -22.79 5.60 -2.63
N THR A 617 -22.36 6.62 -3.38
CA THR A 617 -21.25 7.51 -3.00
C THR A 617 -21.73 8.96 -2.92
N PRO A 618 -22.11 9.45 -1.73
CA PRO A 618 -22.59 10.82 -1.57
C PRO A 618 -21.46 11.83 -1.77
N VAL A 619 -21.80 12.98 -2.35
CA VAL A 619 -20.88 14.12 -2.48
C VAL A 619 -21.03 15.04 -1.27
N ILE A 620 -19.92 15.32 -0.58
CA ILE A 620 -19.87 16.20 0.58
C ILE A 620 -19.14 17.48 0.19
N PHE A 621 -19.80 18.63 0.31
CA PHE A 621 -19.18 19.94 0.11
C PHE A 621 -18.64 20.48 1.44
N ILE A 622 -17.34 20.73 1.49
CA ILE A 622 -16.69 21.37 2.64
C ILE A 622 -16.62 22.87 2.38
N LEU A 623 -17.25 23.66 3.23
CA LEU A 623 -17.39 25.11 3.04
C LEU A 623 -16.45 25.87 3.95
N SER A 624 -15.79 26.89 3.39
CA SER A 624 -15.18 27.94 4.19
C SER A 624 -16.25 28.91 4.69
N PRO A 625 -16.05 29.57 5.86
CA PRO A 625 -16.97 30.58 6.35
C PRO A 625 -17.30 31.64 5.27
N GLY A 626 -18.58 31.87 5.01
CA GLY A 626 -19.05 32.84 4.01
C GLY A 626 -19.09 32.34 2.56
N ALA A 627 -18.72 31.09 2.27
CA ALA A 627 -18.88 30.50 0.94
C ALA A 627 -20.33 30.06 0.68
N ASP A 628 -20.87 30.39 -0.49
CA ASP A 628 -22.18 29.91 -0.96
C ASP A 628 -22.03 28.74 -1.96
N PRO A 629 -22.29 27.49 -1.55
CA PRO A 629 -22.28 26.34 -2.47
C PRO A 629 -23.58 26.18 -3.24
N PHE A 630 -24.66 26.84 -2.81
CA PHE A 630 -26.01 26.59 -3.31
C PHE A 630 -26.19 27.13 -4.72
N THR A 631 -25.73 28.36 -4.98
CA THR A 631 -25.85 28.96 -6.31
C THR A 631 -25.15 28.14 -7.41
N PRO A 632 -23.88 27.70 -7.25
CA PRO A 632 -23.24 26.80 -8.21
C PRO A 632 -23.94 25.46 -8.36
N LEU A 633 -24.40 24.84 -7.26
CA LEU A 633 -25.11 23.57 -7.28
C LEU A 633 -26.44 23.66 -8.03
N LEU A 634 -27.20 24.75 -7.82
CA LEU A 634 -28.47 24.99 -8.50
C LEU A 634 -28.26 25.14 -10.01
N LYS A 635 -27.27 25.95 -10.43
CA LYS A 635 -26.90 26.11 -11.84
C LYS A 635 -26.48 24.77 -12.47
N PHE A 636 -25.71 23.98 -11.73
CA PHE A 636 -25.32 22.65 -12.19
C PHE A 636 -26.53 21.72 -12.34
N ALA A 637 -27.43 21.68 -11.35
CA ALA A 637 -28.66 20.89 -11.44
C ALA A 637 -29.55 21.33 -12.61
N GLU A 638 -29.67 22.63 -12.86
CA GLU A 638 -30.38 23.16 -14.03
C GLU A 638 -29.75 22.68 -15.35
N SER A 639 -28.42 22.78 -15.48
CA SER A 639 -27.69 22.34 -16.68
C SER A 639 -27.85 20.85 -16.99
N ARG A 640 -28.10 20.03 -15.95
CA ARG A 640 -28.34 18.58 -16.08
C ARG A 640 -29.81 18.20 -16.18
N GLY A 641 -30.74 19.16 -16.11
CA GLY A 641 -32.19 18.89 -16.07
C GLY A 641 -32.68 18.29 -14.74
N TYR A 642 -31.89 18.41 -13.66
CA TYR A 642 -32.18 17.84 -12.34
C TYR A 642 -32.85 18.82 -11.37
N ARG A 643 -33.25 20.01 -11.83
CA ARG A 643 -33.88 21.03 -10.96
C ARG A 643 -35.04 20.49 -10.13
N ASN A 644 -35.90 19.68 -10.73
CA ASN A 644 -37.08 19.10 -10.06
C ASN A 644 -36.75 17.89 -9.15
N ARG A 645 -35.52 17.37 -9.24
CA ARG A 645 -35.00 16.26 -8.41
C ARG A 645 -34.12 16.76 -7.27
N LEU A 646 -33.78 18.07 -7.25
CA LEU A 646 -32.97 18.67 -6.21
C LEU A 646 -33.86 18.99 -4.99
N HIS A 647 -33.78 18.16 -3.96
CA HIS A 647 -34.43 18.39 -2.68
C HIS A 647 -33.45 19.05 -1.70
N VAL A 648 -33.84 20.18 -1.12
CA VAL A 648 -32.98 20.96 -0.22
C VAL A 648 -33.56 20.88 1.18
N VAL A 649 -32.79 20.31 2.11
CA VAL A 649 -33.17 20.20 3.53
C VAL A 649 -32.07 20.86 4.37
N SER A 650 -32.42 21.92 5.08
CA SER A 650 -31.51 22.53 6.06
C SER A 650 -31.57 21.77 7.37
N LEU A 651 -30.43 21.20 7.79
CA LEU A 651 -30.34 20.46 9.05
C LEU A 651 -30.38 21.43 10.25
N GLY A 652 -31.29 21.15 11.18
CA GLY A 652 -31.48 21.86 12.43
C GLY A 652 -32.17 20.95 13.45
N GLN A 653 -32.47 21.47 14.65
CA GLN A 653 -33.13 20.68 15.68
C GLN A 653 -34.47 20.11 15.16
N GLY A 654 -34.63 18.78 15.22
CA GLY A 654 -35.84 18.07 14.76
C GLY A 654 -35.91 17.75 13.26
N GLN A 655 -34.93 18.14 12.44
CA GLN A 655 -34.98 17.93 10.97
C GLN A 655 -34.48 16.54 10.51
N GLY A 656 -34.02 15.67 11.42
CA GLY A 656 -33.47 14.36 11.07
C GLY A 656 -34.47 13.45 10.35
N ALA A 657 -35.75 13.48 10.74
CA ALA A 657 -36.79 12.67 10.09
C ALA A 657 -37.06 13.14 8.65
N ASN A 658 -37.13 14.45 8.42
CA ASN A 658 -37.32 15.04 7.10
C ASN A 658 -36.13 14.76 6.18
N ALA A 659 -34.91 14.84 6.70
CA ALA A 659 -33.70 14.49 5.96
C ALA A 659 -33.70 13.00 5.56
N ARG A 660 -34.08 12.10 6.48
CA ARG A 660 -34.19 10.66 6.18
C ARG A 660 -35.23 10.38 5.10
N GLN A 661 -36.41 10.99 5.19
CA GLN A 661 -37.45 10.84 4.17
C GLN A 661 -37.00 11.35 2.80
N ALA A 662 -36.28 12.48 2.76
CA ALA A 662 -35.73 13.02 1.51
C ALA A 662 -34.69 12.06 0.87
N VAL A 663 -33.87 11.39 1.69
CA VAL A 663 -32.93 10.36 1.22
C VAL A 663 -33.67 9.10 0.75
N GLU A 664 -34.75 8.69 1.42
CA GLU A 664 -35.56 7.52 1.01
C GLU A 664 -36.38 7.78 -0.28
N LEU A 665 -36.67 9.04 -0.60
CA LEU A 665 -37.39 9.44 -1.81
C LEU A 665 -36.49 9.55 -3.06
N GLY A 666 -35.21 9.86 -2.87
CA GLY A 666 -34.23 10.04 -3.94
C GLY A 666 -33.58 8.74 -4.35
#